data_AF-A0AAW3J4S5-F1
#
_entry.id   AF-A0AAW3J4S5-F1
#
_cell.length_a   1.000
_cell.length_b   1.000
_cell.length_c   1.000
_cell.angle_alpha   90.00
_cell.angle_beta   90.00
_cell.angle_gamma   90.00
#
_symmetry.space_group_name_H-M   'P 1'
#
loop_
_entity.id
_entity.type
_entity.pdbx_description
1 polymer ?
#
loop_
_entity_poly.entity_id
_entity_poly.type
_entity_poly.pdbx_seq_one_letter_code
_entity_poly.pdbx_strand_id
1 'polypeptide(L)'
;NNQSLETKNPKNAKGLDSNSKTNKALESKNPNKIQTAKIQRVKNTSNSITIQNPTNSQKSKESSKVKTLIRTIPVSIALASALSSHAVADWEVNNKNLQGGGIVNNGELGSSGKDVVVSYSGTINLPGKWADHIYLATGQAGNLTIESSLTLLTYYINKAIIRIGTSERDTGQVGTILNQGTIRHSNSGGIKPMLEVVNNSTYDSIINEGIISSTGHQTLSIWANTQGKLIKNSGTIEGTSDVIHIKDVAKLDQIELDGGLIRATNSGANAINIIAASNIGTIIIGNTSSIHGNIALTGTSTIANGISFDDSKMTGNIALSNNARVGGDISLDNTSTITGSVNLTANSANNNINIGNIALADTSSITGNIALTASNNNSSINMGDISLSDSTIGGNISLSTSGNNNQTNSINAGNISLTNSTIGGTISLSETASDYNKSTNTLTSLTLDNSHLGGISLTGNSLITNGIMANSSTIDNITLAGNSNSGAKPTIVNGVSLDNSEVTGDISLDNSSVIMGGFTLGNNSTIANLNILKRGNIDALSLNQGTIAGNISLTGNNAGETETATIGEITLENSSTITGNINIKGNSADNNAKIGSITLGDNTGIGGSIVVGDSSNNAKGTIDAITLYGNSTIAGGIINNTNGNI
;
A
#
# COMPACT_ATOMS: atom_id res chain seq x y z
N ASN A 1 -39.10 -37.57 36.93
CA ASN A 1 -38.17 -38.05 37.96
C ASN A 1 -36.81 -37.42 37.76
N ASN A 2 -36.33 -36.66 38.74
CA ASN A 2 -34.97 -36.12 38.74
C ASN A 2 -33.96 -37.26 38.94
N GLN A 3 -32.83 -37.20 38.24
CA GLN A 3 -31.54 -37.45 38.87
C GLN A 3 -30.41 -36.74 38.13
N SER A 4 -29.65 -35.95 38.89
CA SER A 4 -28.37 -35.36 38.48
C SER A 4 -27.25 -36.34 38.79
N LEU A 5 -26.18 -36.35 37.99
CA LEU A 5 -24.88 -36.86 38.41
C LEU A 5 -23.76 -35.91 37.96
N GLU A 6 -22.93 -35.51 38.92
CA GLU A 6 -21.79 -34.63 38.73
C GLU A 6 -20.54 -35.36 38.22
N THR A 7 -19.74 -34.58 37.50
CA THR A 7 -18.30 -34.69 37.20
C THR A 7 -17.46 -35.76 37.93
N LYS A 8 -16.61 -36.48 37.18
CA LYS A 8 -15.28 -36.89 37.66
C LYS A 8 -14.20 -36.73 36.58
N ASN A 9 -13.12 -36.08 36.99
CA ASN A 9 -11.88 -35.87 36.26
C ASN A 9 -10.81 -36.86 36.76
N PRO A 10 -9.93 -37.43 35.92
CA PRO A 10 -8.70 -38.09 36.40
C PRO A 10 -7.41 -37.45 35.84
N LYS A 11 -6.54 -36.98 36.74
CA LYS A 11 -5.14 -36.64 36.44
C LYS A 11 -4.24 -37.89 36.46
N ASN A 12 -3.32 -37.96 35.50
CA ASN A 12 -1.99 -38.59 35.51
C ASN A 12 -1.75 -39.96 36.18
N ALA A 13 -1.21 -40.91 35.38
CA ALA A 13 0.01 -41.64 35.76
C ALA A 13 0.78 -42.27 34.56
N LYS A 14 2.04 -41.82 34.39
CA LYS A 14 3.25 -42.60 34.05
C LYS A 14 3.21 -43.65 32.91
N GLY A 15 3.70 -43.26 31.73
CA GLY A 15 5.05 -43.57 31.22
C GLY A 15 5.54 -45.03 31.13
N LEU A 16 6.03 -45.40 29.94
CA LEU A 16 7.04 -46.44 29.73
C LEU A 16 7.80 -46.21 28.41
N ASP A 17 9.10 -46.49 28.39
CA ASP A 17 10.02 -46.19 27.30
C ASP A 17 9.95 -47.17 26.12
N SER A 18 10.19 -46.69 24.89
CA SER A 18 10.72 -47.55 23.82
C SER A 18 11.51 -46.76 22.77
N ASN A 19 12.79 -47.13 22.64
CA ASN A 19 13.74 -46.71 21.60
C ASN A 19 13.14 -46.51 20.19
N SER A 20 13.55 -45.44 19.51
CA SER A 20 13.77 -45.49 18.05
C SER A 20 15.07 -44.76 17.69
N LYS A 21 15.95 -45.42 16.94
CA LYS A 21 17.21 -44.86 16.46
C LYS A 21 17.04 -44.32 15.05
N THR A 22 17.63 -43.15 14.82
CA THR A 22 18.17 -42.65 13.55
C THR A 22 17.24 -42.60 12.34
N ASN A 23 16.94 -41.37 11.91
CA ASN A 23 17.40 -40.95 10.58
C ASN A 23 17.95 -39.52 10.62
N LYS A 24 18.88 -39.21 9.71
CA LYS A 24 19.74 -38.02 9.78
C LYS A 24 19.25 -36.88 8.89
N ALA A 25 19.55 -35.66 9.36
CA ALA A 25 19.87 -34.47 8.58
C ALA A 25 18.79 -33.87 7.66
N LEU A 26 18.22 -32.75 8.13
CA LEU A 26 17.74 -31.64 7.30
C LEU A 26 18.20 -30.33 7.96
N GLU A 27 19.48 -29.99 7.77
CA GLU A 27 20.03 -28.69 8.17
C GLU A 27 19.89 -27.66 7.05
N SER A 28 19.50 -26.46 7.44
CA SER A 28 19.29 -25.28 6.61
C SER A 28 20.52 -24.83 5.80
N LYS A 29 20.37 -24.57 4.49
CA LYS A 29 21.32 -23.77 3.69
C LYS A 29 20.67 -22.87 2.61
N ASN A 30 20.44 -21.62 3.01
CA ASN A 30 20.75 -20.36 2.31
C ASN A 30 20.79 -20.36 0.74
N PRO A 31 19.85 -19.67 0.05
CA PRO A 31 19.81 -19.59 -1.41
C PRO A 31 20.58 -18.37 -1.94
N ASN A 32 21.87 -18.51 -2.27
CA ASN A 32 22.58 -17.45 -3.00
C ASN A 32 23.79 -17.94 -3.84
N LYS A 33 23.52 -18.54 -5.01
CA LYS A 33 24.49 -18.67 -6.12
C LYS A 33 23.83 -19.09 -7.44
N ILE A 34 23.52 -18.14 -8.30
CA ILE A 34 23.13 -18.42 -9.70
C ILE A 34 24.40 -18.73 -10.50
N GLN A 35 24.56 -19.97 -10.96
CA GLN A 35 25.54 -20.33 -11.99
C GLN A 35 24.94 -20.17 -13.38
N THR A 36 25.62 -19.45 -14.26
CA THR A 36 25.20 -19.20 -15.65
C THR A 36 25.50 -20.40 -16.55
N ALA A 37 24.45 -21.14 -16.94
CA ALA A 37 24.56 -22.18 -17.97
C ALA A 37 24.60 -21.56 -19.38
N LYS A 38 25.53 -22.03 -20.22
CA LYS A 38 25.63 -21.63 -21.64
C LYS A 38 24.55 -22.34 -22.47
N ILE A 39 23.71 -21.59 -23.18
CA ILE A 39 22.80 -22.14 -24.19
C ILE A 39 23.35 -21.82 -25.58
N GLN A 40 23.59 -22.86 -26.40
CA GLN A 40 23.97 -22.72 -27.81
C GLN A 40 22.76 -22.24 -28.63
N ARG A 41 22.96 -21.20 -29.46
CA ARG A 41 21.93 -20.73 -30.40
C ARG A 41 21.94 -21.57 -31.68
N VAL A 42 20.77 -22.10 -32.04
CA VAL A 42 20.55 -22.89 -33.26
C VAL A 42 20.65 -21.99 -34.51
N LYS A 43 21.19 -22.54 -35.60
CA LYS A 43 21.28 -21.89 -36.91
C LYS A 43 19.89 -21.83 -37.56
N ASN A 44 19.50 -20.67 -38.08
CA ASN A 44 18.51 -20.58 -39.15
C ASN A 44 19.09 -19.82 -40.35
N THR A 45 18.79 -20.35 -41.53
CA THR A 45 19.42 -19.97 -42.80
C THR A 45 18.53 -18.96 -43.53
N SER A 46 19.10 -17.92 -44.11
CA SER A 46 18.37 -17.01 -45.00
C SER A 46 19.21 -16.73 -46.25
N ASN A 47 18.66 -17.08 -47.41
CA ASN A 47 19.28 -16.92 -48.72
C ASN A 47 18.61 -15.79 -49.49
N SER A 48 19.42 -15.03 -50.25
CA SER A 48 19.01 -14.20 -51.41
C SER A 48 18.14 -12.95 -51.09
N ILE A 49 18.16 -11.84 -51.83
CA ILE A 49 19.01 -11.41 -52.97
C ILE A 49 19.05 -9.86 -52.99
N THR A 50 20.21 -9.30 -53.37
CA THR A 50 20.50 -8.08 -54.19
C THR A 50 19.33 -7.10 -54.49
N ILE A 51 19.46 -5.77 -54.60
CA ILE A 51 20.49 -4.83 -55.12
C ILE A 51 20.22 -3.42 -54.47
N GLN A 52 21.00 -2.32 -54.56
CA GLN A 52 22.19 -1.90 -55.34
C GLN A 52 23.22 -1.15 -54.45
N ASN A 53 24.37 -0.77 -55.03
CA ASN A 53 25.28 0.33 -54.67
C ASN A 53 25.91 0.80 -56.00
N PRO A 54 26.23 2.10 -56.26
CA PRO A 54 27.58 2.60 -55.93
C PRO A 54 27.63 4.12 -55.59
N THR A 55 28.67 4.66 -54.93
CA THR A 55 29.91 5.11 -55.61
C THR A 55 31.16 5.16 -54.72
N ASN A 56 32.26 4.60 -55.25
CA ASN A 56 33.70 4.86 -55.05
C ASN A 56 34.21 5.53 -53.74
N SER A 57 35.04 4.88 -52.91
CA SER A 57 36.45 4.43 -53.12
C SER A 57 37.45 5.61 -53.16
N GLN A 58 38.65 5.60 -52.51
CA GLN A 58 39.60 4.53 -52.15
C GLN A 58 40.21 4.76 -50.73
N LYS A 59 40.39 3.73 -49.86
CA LYS A 59 41.69 3.06 -49.49
C LYS A 59 42.93 3.98 -49.47
N SER A 60 43.72 4.09 -48.39
CA SER A 60 44.45 2.99 -47.70
C SER A 60 44.83 3.31 -46.22
N LYS A 61 44.87 2.31 -45.31
CA LYS A 61 46.07 1.81 -44.57
C LYS A 61 47.18 2.85 -44.26
N GLU A 62 47.76 2.97 -43.05
CA GLU A 62 48.04 1.91 -42.06
C GLU A 62 48.31 2.42 -40.62
N SER A 63 48.14 1.55 -39.62
CA SER A 63 48.78 1.48 -38.29
C SER A 63 49.49 2.73 -37.67
N SER A 64 48.97 3.21 -36.53
CA SER A 64 49.82 3.49 -35.36
C SER A 64 49.09 3.27 -34.02
N LYS A 65 49.84 2.84 -33.00
CA LYS A 65 49.32 2.49 -31.67
C LYS A 65 49.17 3.74 -30.80
N VAL A 66 47.96 4.08 -30.36
CA VAL A 66 47.74 5.08 -29.30
C VAL A 66 46.89 4.48 -28.20
N LYS A 67 47.40 4.56 -26.96
CA LYS A 67 46.72 4.08 -25.74
C LYS A 67 45.37 4.78 -25.59
N THR A 68 44.29 4.02 -25.43
CA THR A 68 42.97 4.56 -25.10
C THR A 68 43.03 5.15 -23.69
N LEU A 69 43.10 6.47 -23.60
CA LEU A 69 43.00 7.21 -22.34
C LEU A 69 41.57 7.04 -21.79
N ILE A 70 41.39 6.15 -20.82
CA ILE A 70 40.18 6.11 -20.01
C ILE A 70 40.13 7.44 -19.23
N ARG A 71 39.28 8.36 -19.68
CA ARG A 71 38.98 9.57 -18.92
C ARG A 71 38.08 9.19 -17.75
N THR A 72 38.69 8.99 -16.59
CA THR A 72 38.02 9.02 -15.30
C THR A 72 37.18 10.30 -15.21
N ILE A 73 35.88 10.18 -15.00
CA ILE A 73 35.02 11.32 -14.67
C ILE A 73 35.51 11.85 -13.31
N PRO A 74 35.91 13.12 -13.19
CA PRO A 74 36.59 13.57 -11.99
C PRO A 74 35.61 13.74 -10.83
N VAL A 75 36.07 13.33 -9.64
CA VAL A 75 35.41 13.44 -8.32
C VAL A 75 35.24 14.93 -7.88
N SER A 76 35.57 15.87 -8.75
CA SER A 76 35.72 17.30 -8.44
C SER A 76 34.42 18.05 -8.18
N ILE A 77 33.23 17.54 -8.51
CA ILE A 77 31.97 18.19 -8.11
C ILE A 77 31.71 17.99 -6.60
N ALA A 78 31.82 16.75 -6.10
CA ALA A 78 31.69 16.46 -4.67
C ALA A 78 32.84 17.05 -3.83
N LEU A 79 34.05 17.13 -4.41
CA LEU A 79 35.19 17.75 -3.74
C LEU A 79 35.15 19.28 -3.77
N ALA A 80 34.57 19.91 -4.81
CA ALA A 80 34.40 21.37 -4.86
C ALA A 80 33.38 21.87 -3.83
N SER A 81 32.29 21.13 -3.58
CA SER A 81 31.34 21.45 -2.50
C SER A 81 31.94 21.33 -1.08
N ALA A 82 33.03 20.57 -0.92
CA ALA A 82 33.78 20.49 0.34
C ALA A 82 34.91 21.53 0.47
N LEU A 83 35.19 22.28 -0.61
CA LEU A 83 36.30 23.26 -0.70
C LEU A 83 35.83 24.71 -0.77
N SER A 84 34.52 24.98 -0.85
CA SER A 84 34.00 26.32 -0.54
C SER A 84 34.25 26.60 0.94
N SER A 85 35.13 27.57 1.20
CA SER A 85 35.66 27.97 2.51
C SER A 85 34.70 27.76 3.70
N HIS A 86 35.17 27.03 4.71
CA HIS A 86 34.63 27.01 6.06
C HIS A 86 34.92 28.37 6.74
N ALA A 87 34.37 29.44 6.17
CA ALA A 87 34.40 30.77 6.77
C ALA A 87 33.52 30.69 8.02
N VAL A 88 34.18 30.65 9.18
CA VAL A 88 33.49 30.60 10.46
C VAL A 88 32.72 31.91 10.61
N ALA A 89 31.42 31.79 10.83
CA ALA A 89 30.46 32.90 10.83
C ALA A 89 29.65 32.90 12.13
N ASP A 90 28.82 33.92 12.27
CA ASP A 90 28.05 34.19 13.48
C ASP A 90 26.56 34.15 13.20
N TRP A 91 25.80 33.69 14.19
CA TRP A 91 24.37 33.95 14.27
C TRP A 91 24.15 35.45 14.41
N GLU A 92 23.48 36.05 13.43
CA GLU A 92 23.06 37.44 13.44
C GLU A 92 21.67 37.57 14.07
N VAL A 93 21.51 38.55 14.95
CA VAL A 93 20.24 38.86 15.61
C VAL A 93 19.85 40.30 15.31
N ASN A 94 18.75 40.47 14.58
CA ASN A 94 18.15 41.76 14.33
C ASN A 94 17.34 42.22 15.55
N ASN A 95 17.48 43.51 15.88
CA ASN A 95 16.88 44.15 17.07
C ASN A 95 17.52 43.75 18.42
N LYS A 96 18.87 43.74 18.50
CA LYS A 96 19.66 43.48 19.73
C LYS A 96 19.22 44.26 21.00
N ASN A 97 18.48 45.38 20.84
CA ASN A 97 18.04 46.28 21.91
C ASN A 97 16.49 46.37 22.05
N LEU A 98 15.77 45.25 22.07
CA LEU A 98 14.33 45.27 22.40
C LEU A 98 14.12 45.54 23.90
N GLN A 99 13.07 46.30 24.25
CA GLN A 99 12.81 46.69 25.63
C GLN A 99 12.34 45.49 26.47
N GLY A 100 13.09 45.16 27.52
CA GLY A 100 12.75 44.11 28.50
C GLY A 100 13.99 43.37 29.02
N GLY A 101 14.93 43.05 28.13
CA GLY A 101 16.15 42.31 28.43
C GLY A 101 16.86 41.93 27.12
N GLY A 102 18.18 41.78 27.15
CA GLY A 102 18.94 41.43 25.95
C GLY A 102 18.54 40.05 25.40
N ILE A 103 18.52 39.91 24.07
CA ILE A 103 18.14 38.66 23.38
C ILE A 103 19.17 37.53 23.65
N VAL A 104 20.33 37.82 24.24
CA VAL A 104 21.44 36.87 24.36
C VAL A 104 22.03 36.92 25.76
N ASN A 105 22.18 35.75 26.38
CA ASN A 105 22.93 35.55 27.62
C ASN A 105 23.95 34.43 27.36
N ASN A 106 25.21 34.63 27.75
CA ASN A 106 26.34 33.70 27.58
C ASN A 106 26.89 33.41 26.15
N GLY A 107 26.55 34.21 25.13
CA GLY A 107 27.28 34.20 23.85
C GLY A 107 27.60 35.62 23.38
N GLU A 108 28.86 35.92 23.05
CA GLU A 108 29.21 37.16 22.34
C GLU A 108 28.68 37.07 20.91
N LEU A 109 27.64 37.86 20.60
CA LEU A 109 27.16 38.09 19.23
C LEU A 109 28.29 38.65 18.35
N GLY A 110 28.87 37.81 17.49
CA GLY A 110 30.06 38.17 16.69
C GLY A 110 31.35 37.47 17.14
N SER A 111 31.28 36.25 17.68
CA SER A 111 32.45 35.43 17.99
C SER A 111 32.30 34.05 17.35
N SER A 112 32.89 33.96 16.15
CA SER A 112 32.54 33.00 15.12
C SER A 112 32.54 31.52 15.55
N GLY A 113 31.52 30.79 15.09
CA GLY A 113 31.42 29.34 15.25
C GLY A 113 30.98 28.86 16.63
N LYS A 114 30.58 29.77 17.52
CA LYS A 114 30.04 29.43 18.84
C LYS A 114 28.55 29.16 18.84
N ASP A 115 28.11 28.51 19.91
CA ASP A 115 26.72 28.31 20.27
C ASP A 115 26.08 29.62 20.78
N VAL A 116 24.80 29.82 20.49
CA VAL A 116 24.00 30.96 20.93
C VAL A 116 22.82 30.48 21.77
N VAL A 117 22.65 31.09 22.95
CA VAL A 117 21.50 30.87 23.83
C VAL A 117 20.68 32.16 23.92
N VAL A 118 19.39 32.02 23.59
CA VAL A 118 18.38 33.07 23.63
C VAL A 118 17.56 32.89 24.91
N SER A 119 17.95 33.63 25.94
CA SER A 119 17.45 33.52 27.31
C SER A 119 16.69 34.79 27.71
N TYR A 120 15.40 34.65 28.06
CA TYR A 120 14.61 35.70 28.68
C TYR A 120 13.37 35.12 29.36
N SER A 121 13.05 35.61 30.57
CA SER A 121 11.86 35.20 31.31
C SER A 121 10.66 36.06 30.92
N GLY A 122 9.94 35.66 29.87
CA GLY A 122 8.71 36.31 29.41
C GLY A 122 8.61 36.46 27.89
N THR A 123 7.82 37.44 27.45
CA THR A 123 7.56 37.67 26.01
C THR A 123 8.47 38.74 25.43
N ILE A 124 9.22 38.38 24.36
CA ILE A 124 9.88 39.33 23.47
C ILE A 124 8.96 39.56 22.26
N ASN A 125 8.46 40.79 22.13
CA ASN A 125 7.70 41.22 20.96
C ASN A 125 8.66 41.58 19.83
N LEU A 126 8.77 40.69 18.83
CA LEU A 126 9.56 40.88 17.63
C LEU A 126 8.84 41.90 16.71
N PRO A 127 9.48 43.05 16.38
CA PRO A 127 8.85 44.06 15.54
C PRO A 127 8.72 43.58 14.10
N GLY A 128 7.61 43.93 13.44
CA GLY A 128 7.24 43.52 12.08
C GLY A 128 8.07 44.13 10.94
N LYS A 129 9.38 44.26 11.12
CA LYS A 129 10.32 44.74 10.09
C LYS A 129 10.44 43.75 8.92
N TRP A 130 10.93 44.22 7.78
CA TRP A 130 11.24 43.41 6.60
C TRP A 130 12.55 42.59 6.69
N ALA A 131 12.97 42.23 7.90
CA ALA A 131 14.26 41.58 8.17
C ALA A 131 14.05 40.32 9.02
N ASP A 132 14.85 39.29 8.76
CA ASP A 132 14.85 38.03 9.51
C ASP A 132 15.38 38.26 10.93
N HIS A 133 14.78 37.66 11.97
CA HIS A 133 15.04 38.05 13.36
C HIS A 133 16.30 37.42 13.96
N ILE A 134 16.46 36.12 13.80
CA ILE A 134 17.65 35.34 14.15
C ILE A 134 18.06 34.61 12.87
N TYR A 135 19.27 34.85 12.35
CA TYR A 135 19.65 34.28 11.07
C TYR A 135 21.14 33.99 10.93
N LEU A 136 21.46 33.09 10.02
CA LEU A 136 22.79 32.94 9.44
C LEU A 136 22.68 33.18 7.94
N ALA A 137 23.38 34.21 7.44
CA ALA A 137 23.47 34.45 6.01
C ALA A 137 24.35 33.37 5.35
N THR A 138 25.65 33.41 5.62
CA THR A 138 26.65 32.55 4.99
C THR A 138 27.71 32.07 5.99
N GLY A 139 28.38 30.96 5.70
CA GLY A 139 29.44 30.40 6.54
C GLY A 139 28.93 29.40 7.58
N GLN A 140 29.72 29.14 8.63
CA GLN A 140 29.43 28.11 9.64
C GLN A 140 29.26 28.69 11.05
N ALA A 141 28.14 28.40 11.72
CA ALA A 141 27.85 28.78 13.11
C ALA A 141 27.56 27.55 13.99
N GLY A 142 27.59 27.74 15.32
CA GLY A 142 27.29 26.70 16.30
C GLY A 142 25.79 26.45 16.50
N ASN A 143 25.44 25.83 17.62
CA ASN A 143 24.06 25.55 18.02
C ASN A 143 23.27 26.84 18.31
N LEU A 144 21.94 26.79 18.21
CA LEU A 144 21.02 27.84 18.64
C LEU A 144 20.03 27.25 19.64
N THR A 145 19.93 27.81 20.85
CA THR A 145 18.96 27.39 21.87
C THR A 145 18.00 28.52 22.21
N ILE A 146 16.70 28.26 22.16
CA ILE A 146 15.63 29.13 22.69
C ILE A 146 15.16 28.52 24.02
N GLU A 147 15.34 29.23 25.14
CA GLU A 147 15.04 28.70 26.47
C GLU A 147 13.53 28.61 26.77
N SER A 148 13.17 27.72 27.70
CA SER A 148 11.78 27.39 28.05
C SER A 148 10.93 28.55 28.61
N SER A 149 11.57 29.53 29.27
CA SER A 149 10.88 30.70 29.83
C SER A 149 10.57 31.81 28.81
N LEU A 150 11.02 31.66 27.57
CA LEU A 150 10.91 32.68 26.52
C LEU A 150 9.71 32.44 25.59
N THR A 151 8.95 33.50 25.34
CA THR A 151 8.04 33.60 24.19
C THR A 151 8.58 34.61 23.15
N LEU A 152 9.01 34.13 21.98
CA LEU A 152 9.22 34.95 20.79
C LEU A 152 7.87 35.18 20.09
N LEU A 153 7.30 36.38 20.24
CA LEU A 153 6.00 36.74 19.69
C LEU A 153 6.14 37.73 18.53
N THR A 154 5.52 37.44 17.40
CA THR A 154 5.38 38.38 16.28
C THR A 154 3.91 38.57 15.88
N TYR A 155 3.60 39.78 15.41
CA TYR A 155 2.28 40.19 14.89
C TYR A 155 2.25 40.31 13.35
N TYR A 156 3.43 40.28 12.71
CA TYR A 156 3.59 40.39 11.25
C TYR A 156 4.86 39.65 10.81
N ILE A 157 4.73 38.61 9.98
CA ILE A 157 5.86 37.90 9.38
C ILE A 157 6.03 38.22 7.91
N ASN A 158 6.85 39.24 7.65
CA ASN A 158 7.41 39.53 6.33
C ASN A 158 8.64 38.65 6.01
N LYS A 159 9.22 38.04 7.05
CA LYS A 159 10.46 37.27 7.09
C LYS A 159 10.35 36.17 8.16
N ALA A 160 11.26 35.21 8.16
CA ALA A 160 11.25 34.12 9.14
C ALA A 160 11.84 34.60 10.48
N ILE A 161 11.40 33.98 11.58
CA ILE A 161 11.95 34.29 12.92
C ILE A 161 13.35 33.68 13.04
N ILE A 162 13.51 32.44 12.56
CA ILE A 162 14.80 31.76 12.45
C ILE A 162 15.05 31.45 10.96
N ARG A 163 16.16 31.95 10.39
CA ARG A 163 16.51 31.73 8.97
C ARG A 163 17.96 31.28 8.77
N ILE A 164 18.18 30.31 7.89
CA ILE A 164 19.53 29.96 7.42
C ILE A 164 19.55 30.05 5.88
N GLY A 165 20.47 30.85 5.35
CA GLY A 165 20.51 31.28 3.95
C GLY A 165 19.55 32.45 3.69
N THR A 166 20.08 33.66 3.49
CA THR A 166 19.26 34.88 3.33
C THR A 166 18.89 35.23 1.87
N SER A 167 19.72 34.83 0.91
CA SER A 167 19.56 35.04 -0.54
C SER A 167 20.07 33.83 -1.33
N GLU A 168 19.84 33.80 -2.65
CA GLU A 168 20.15 32.65 -3.52
C GLU A 168 21.64 32.23 -3.56
N ARG A 169 22.55 33.09 -3.07
CA ARG A 169 24.00 32.84 -3.00
C ARG A 169 24.51 32.56 -1.58
N ASP A 170 23.61 32.64 -0.60
CA ASP A 170 23.93 32.56 0.82
C ASP A 170 23.75 31.13 1.31
N THR A 171 24.86 30.48 1.65
CA THR A 171 24.90 29.11 2.15
C THR A 171 25.40 29.12 3.59
N GLY A 172 24.49 28.88 4.55
CA GLY A 172 24.80 28.75 5.96
C GLY A 172 24.92 27.28 6.38
N GLN A 173 25.74 27.00 7.38
CA GLN A 173 25.88 25.70 8.02
C GLN A 173 25.73 25.88 9.54
N VAL A 174 24.83 25.14 10.18
CA VAL A 174 24.60 25.22 11.63
C VAL A 174 24.62 23.86 12.30
N GLY A 175 24.82 23.85 13.62
CA GLY A 175 24.62 22.67 14.45
C GLY A 175 23.13 22.37 14.69
N THR A 176 22.77 22.23 15.96
CA THR A 176 21.40 22.00 16.42
C THR A 176 20.67 23.32 16.68
N ILE A 177 19.43 23.43 16.20
CA ILE A 177 18.47 24.45 16.64
C ILE A 177 17.52 23.78 17.63
N LEU A 178 17.62 24.14 18.91
CA LEU A 178 16.79 23.64 20.01
C LEU A 178 15.78 24.71 20.42
N ASN A 179 14.48 24.42 20.33
CA ASN A 179 13.41 25.24 20.90
C ASN A 179 12.79 24.55 22.12
N GLN A 180 13.07 25.07 23.31
CA GLN A 180 12.34 24.74 24.55
C GLN A 180 11.22 25.74 24.86
N GLY A 181 11.29 26.95 24.28
CA GLY A 181 10.34 28.05 24.51
C GLY A 181 9.14 28.05 23.56
N THR A 182 8.51 29.22 23.43
CA THR A 182 7.39 29.45 22.50
C THR A 182 7.80 30.38 21.37
N ILE A 183 7.67 29.93 20.12
CA ILE A 183 7.85 30.73 18.91
C ILE A 183 6.47 30.86 18.24
N ARG A 184 5.90 32.07 18.19
CA ARG A 184 4.49 32.25 17.82
C ARG A 184 4.20 33.48 16.96
N HIS A 185 3.44 33.26 15.89
CA HIS A 185 2.71 34.32 15.18
C HIS A 185 1.30 34.50 15.77
N SER A 186 0.78 35.73 15.77
CA SER A 186 -0.48 36.07 16.45
C SER A 186 -1.61 36.58 15.56
N ASN A 187 -1.36 36.90 14.29
CA ASN A 187 -2.35 37.47 13.37
C ASN A 187 -2.48 36.66 12.07
N SER A 188 -3.59 36.83 11.36
CA SER A 188 -3.75 36.35 9.98
C SER A 188 -3.02 37.28 8.99
N GLY A 189 -2.07 36.74 8.21
CA GLY A 189 -1.43 37.50 7.11
C GLY A 189 0.08 37.31 6.95
N GLY A 190 0.67 36.23 7.45
CA GLY A 190 2.08 35.94 7.26
C GLY A 190 2.44 35.53 5.83
N ILE A 191 3.59 35.97 5.33
CA ILE A 191 4.13 35.60 3.99
C ILE A 191 5.39 34.72 4.05
N LYS A 192 5.87 34.36 5.26
CA LYS A 192 7.05 33.53 5.48
C LYS A 192 6.88 32.56 6.66
N PRO A 193 7.67 31.46 6.72
CA PRO A 193 7.59 30.46 7.78
C PRO A 193 8.10 30.97 9.14
N MET A 194 7.87 30.23 10.23
CA MET A 194 8.51 30.52 11.52
C MET A 194 10.00 30.21 11.47
N LEU A 195 10.36 29.03 10.95
CA LEU A 195 11.73 28.60 10.73
C LEU A 195 11.92 28.21 9.26
N GLU A 196 12.98 28.72 8.63
CA GLU A 196 13.25 28.53 7.21
C GLU A 196 14.73 28.22 6.93
N VAL A 197 15.02 27.11 6.25
CA VAL A 197 16.38 26.69 5.85
C VAL A 197 16.46 26.54 4.32
N VAL A 198 17.37 27.27 3.66
CA VAL A 198 17.36 27.44 2.20
C VAL A 198 18.73 27.50 1.54
N ASN A 199 18.74 27.43 0.20
CA ASN A 199 19.85 27.86 -0.66
C ASN A 199 21.17 27.11 -0.41
N ASN A 200 21.08 25.78 -0.49
CA ASN A 200 22.17 24.82 -0.24
C ASN A 200 22.69 24.79 1.20
N SER A 201 22.03 25.49 2.13
CA SER A 201 22.40 25.49 3.55
C SER A 201 22.29 24.11 4.18
N THR A 202 22.94 23.93 5.33
CA THR A 202 22.89 22.69 6.11
C THR A 202 22.62 22.93 7.59
N TYR A 203 22.07 21.91 8.25
CA TYR A 203 21.87 21.87 9.69
C TYR A 203 22.06 20.45 10.22
N ASP A 204 22.57 20.30 11.44
CA ASP A 204 22.60 18.98 12.08
C ASP A 204 21.19 18.58 12.54
N SER A 205 20.51 19.42 13.31
CA SER A 205 19.19 19.06 13.85
C SER A 205 18.29 20.27 14.11
N ILE A 206 16.98 20.08 13.97
CA ILE A 206 15.95 20.99 14.49
C ILE A 206 15.17 20.20 15.54
N ILE A 207 15.25 20.61 16.80
CA ILE A 207 14.64 19.93 17.94
C ILE A 207 13.62 20.88 18.57
N ASN A 208 12.36 20.45 18.65
CA ASN A 208 11.30 21.18 19.33
C ASN A 208 10.79 20.41 20.55
N GLU A 209 11.03 20.96 21.73
CA GLU A 209 10.50 20.53 23.03
C GLU A 209 9.40 21.49 23.53
N GLY A 210 9.39 22.73 23.01
CA GLY A 210 8.40 23.76 23.31
C GLY A 210 7.28 23.88 22.26
N ILE A 211 6.88 25.11 21.94
CA ILE A 211 5.79 25.40 21.00
C ILE A 211 6.32 26.20 19.80
N ILE A 212 6.00 25.78 18.58
CA ILE A 212 6.17 26.58 17.36
C ILE A 212 4.81 26.68 16.66
N SER A 213 4.26 27.89 16.52
CA SER A 213 2.89 28.13 16.03
C SER A 213 2.83 29.21 14.94
N SER A 214 2.35 28.85 13.75
CA SER A 214 2.27 29.72 12.56
C SER A 214 0.84 30.01 12.09
N THR A 215 0.59 31.22 11.61
CA THR A 215 -0.70 31.61 11.00
C THR A 215 -0.49 32.31 9.66
N GLY A 216 -1.08 31.73 8.60
CA GLY A 216 -1.07 32.24 7.22
C GLY A 216 -0.03 31.61 6.28
N HIS A 217 1.03 30.98 6.81
CA HIS A 217 2.06 30.31 5.99
C HIS A 217 2.55 29.04 6.67
N GLN A 218 3.53 28.35 6.07
CA GLN A 218 4.11 27.14 6.68
C GLN A 218 4.71 27.42 8.05
N THR A 219 4.95 26.38 8.85
CA THR A 219 5.57 26.56 10.19
C THR A 219 7.07 26.36 10.10
N LEU A 220 7.50 25.24 9.55
CA LEU A 220 8.87 24.90 9.20
C LEU A 220 8.97 24.67 7.69
N SER A 221 9.92 25.34 7.02
CA SER A 221 10.15 25.18 5.58
C SER A 221 11.62 24.92 5.27
N ILE A 222 11.88 23.89 4.47
CA ILE A 222 13.23 23.43 4.11
C ILE A 222 13.26 23.25 2.60
N TRP A 223 14.08 24.05 1.90
CA TRP A 223 14.05 24.05 0.43
C TRP A 223 15.35 24.48 -0.25
N ALA A 224 15.35 24.47 -1.59
CA ALA A 224 16.47 24.82 -2.47
C ALA A 224 17.76 24.07 -2.14
N ASN A 225 17.74 22.75 -2.35
CA ASN A 225 18.90 21.85 -2.18
C ASN A 225 19.55 21.86 -0.77
N THR A 226 18.77 22.25 0.25
CA THR A 226 19.18 22.18 1.67
C THR A 226 19.38 20.73 2.12
N GLN A 227 20.31 20.49 3.05
CA GLN A 227 20.57 19.17 3.63
C GLN A 227 20.52 19.20 5.16
N GLY A 228 19.74 18.32 5.79
CA GLY A 228 19.69 18.17 7.25
C GLY A 228 19.74 16.71 7.71
N LYS A 229 20.04 16.46 8.99
CA LYS A 229 20.00 15.08 9.52
C LYS A 229 18.66 14.80 10.22
N LEU A 230 18.26 15.63 11.18
CA LEU A 230 17.09 15.34 12.03
C LEU A 230 16.15 16.52 12.20
N ILE A 231 14.84 16.28 12.09
CA ILE A 231 13.82 17.09 12.75
C ILE A 231 13.19 16.23 13.85
N LYS A 232 13.36 16.63 15.11
CA LYS A 232 12.76 15.95 16.27
C LYS A 232 11.73 16.83 16.96
N ASN A 233 10.57 16.27 17.31
CA ASN A 233 9.53 16.98 18.04
C ASN A 233 8.96 16.16 19.22
N SER A 234 9.20 16.64 20.43
CA SER A 234 8.51 16.22 21.67
C SER A 234 7.52 17.28 22.17
N GLY A 235 7.61 18.51 21.67
CA GLY A 235 6.68 19.60 21.94
C GLY A 235 5.52 19.67 20.95
N THR A 236 5.03 20.88 20.68
CA THR A 236 3.98 21.16 19.67
C THR A 236 4.52 21.98 18.50
N ILE A 237 4.32 21.51 17.27
CA ILE A 237 4.48 22.32 16.06
C ILE A 237 3.10 22.41 15.37
N GLU A 238 2.59 23.61 15.16
CA GLU A 238 1.26 23.80 14.56
C GLU A 238 1.19 24.96 13.57
N GLY A 239 0.27 24.86 12.61
CA GLY A 239 -0.03 25.99 11.75
C GLY A 239 -1.27 25.84 10.88
N THR A 240 -1.66 26.96 10.27
CA THR A 240 -2.83 27.06 9.37
C THR A 240 -2.51 26.75 7.90
N SER A 241 -1.30 26.27 7.62
CA SER A 241 -0.82 25.82 6.30
C SER A 241 0.00 24.55 6.52
N ASP A 242 0.78 24.10 5.52
CA ASP A 242 1.65 22.94 5.70
C ASP A 242 2.59 23.14 6.89
N VAL A 243 2.59 22.24 7.86
CA VAL A 243 3.31 22.48 9.12
C VAL A 243 4.80 22.28 8.92
N ILE A 244 5.22 21.11 8.46
CA ILE A 244 6.57 20.86 7.92
C ILE A 244 6.47 20.76 6.41
N HIS A 245 7.21 21.60 5.68
CA HIS A 245 7.15 21.68 4.23
C HIS A 245 8.55 21.58 3.60
N ILE A 246 8.76 20.54 2.79
CA ILE A 246 10.06 20.15 2.25
C ILE A 246 9.95 20.13 0.72
N LYS A 247 10.72 20.98 0.03
CA LYS A 247 10.60 21.18 -1.43
C LYS A 247 11.94 21.44 -2.12
N ASP A 248 11.90 21.54 -3.45
CA ASP A 248 13.01 21.99 -4.30
C ASP A 248 14.34 21.24 -4.04
N VAL A 249 14.27 19.90 -4.09
CA VAL A 249 15.42 18.98 -3.98
C VAL A 249 16.11 18.98 -2.60
N ALA A 250 15.38 19.40 -1.55
CA ALA A 250 15.86 19.28 -0.17
C ALA A 250 16.06 17.81 0.25
N LYS A 251 17.01 17.59 1.17
CA LYS A 251 17.33 16.27 1.74
C LYS A 251 17.28 16.32 3.26
N LEU A 252 16.76 15.28 3.87
CA LEU A 252 16.68 15.12 5.33
C LEU A 252 16.86 13.65 5.71
N ASP A 253 17.73 13.29 6.66
CA ASP A 253 17.85 11.87 7.02
C ASP A 253 16.62 11.36 7.81
N GLN A 254 16.06 12.15 8.73
CA GLN A 254 14.95 11.72 9.61
C GLN A 254 14.00 12.83 10.04
N ILE A 255 12.70 12.50 10.11
CA ILE A 255 11.71 13.19 10.97
C ILE A 255 11.32 12.22 12.10
N GLU A 256 11.30 12.71 13.34
CA GLU A 256 11.00 11.94 14.54
C GLU A 256 10.03 12.69 15.45
N LEU A 257 8.94 12.05 15.86
CA LEU A 257 8.05 12.54 16.92
C LEU A 257 8.18 11.62 18.14
N ASP A 258 8.41 12.23 19.30
CA ASP A 258 8.74 11.55 20.55
C ASP A 258 7.91 12.17 21.70
N GLY A 259 6.65 11.74 21.84
CA GLY A 259 5.63 12.34 22.71
C GLY A 259 4.95 13.61 22.18
N GLY A 260 5.38 14.11 21.01
CA GLY A 260 4.99 15.44 20.51
C GLY A 260 3.73 15.48 19.63
N LEU A 261 3.25 16.69 19.38
CA LEU A 261 2.15 17.00 18.46
C LEU A 261 2.63 17.76 17.21
N ILE A 262 2.23 17.31 16.02
CA ILE A 262 2.25 18.13 14.79
C ILE A 262 0.81 18.36 14.33
N ARG A 263 0.39 19.62 14.15
CA ARG A 263 -1.02 19.96 13.87
C ARG A 263 -1.21 20.99 12.76
N ALA A 264 -1.71 20.53 11.61
CA ALA A 264 -2.32 21.38 10.58
C ALA A 264 -3.76 21.72 11.02
N THR A 265 -4.08 23.01 11.16
CA THR A 265 -5.39 23.45 11.68
C THR A 265 -6.41 23.78 10.60
N ASN A 266 -5.98 23.98 9.35
CA ASN A 266 -6.87 24.27 8.21
C ASN A 266 -7.16 23.01 7.39
N SER A 267 -8.40 22.88 6.91
CA SER A 267 -8.77 21.83 5.96
C SER A 267 -7.92 21.93 4.68
N GLY A 268 -7.31 20.80 4.29
CA GLY A 268 -6.45 20.70 3.11
C GLY A 268 -4.97 21.07 3.34
N ALA A 269 -4.60 21.57 4.52
CA ALA A 269 -3.20 21.70 4.92
C ALA A 269 -2.64 20.35 5.40
N ASN A 270 -1.34 20.13 5.20
CA ASN A 270 -0.68 18.87 5.56
C ASN A 270 0.17 19.07 6.83
N ALA A 271 0.27 18.04 7.67
CA ALA A 271 1.21 18.06 8.79
C ALA A 271 2.65 17.97 8.30
N ILE A 272 2.89 17.11 7.30
CA ILE A 272 4.17 16.98 6.59
C ILE A 272 3.86 17.00 5.10
N ASN A 273 4.44 17.94 4.34
CA ASN A 273 4.34 18.00 2.88
C ASN A 273 5.73 17.91 2.24
N ILE A 274 5.91 16.96 1.32
CA ILE A 274 7.16 16.67 0.65
C ILE A 274 6.91 16.73 -0.86
N ILE A 275 7.53 17.69 -1.56
CA ILE A 275 7.23 17.96 -2.97
C ILE A 275 8.48 18.04 -3.84
N ALA A 276 8.29 17.96 -5.16
CA ALA A 276 9.36 17.93 -6.16
C ALA A 276 10.36 16.78 -5.90
N ALA A 277 11.61 16.88 -6.36
CA ALA A 277 12.63 15.84 -6.18
C ALA A 277 13.26 15.79 -4.77
N SER A 278 12.49 16.13 -3.73
CA SER A 278 12.98 16.15 -2.35
C SER A 278 12.99 14.76 -1.72
N ASN A 279 13.95 14.50 -0.84
CA ASN A 279 14.19 13.18 -0.26
C ASN A 279 14.22 13.25 1.27
N ILE A 280 13.56 12.28 1.93
CA ILE A 280 13.73 12.01 3.35
C ILE A 280 14.25 10.58 3.50
N GLY A 281 15.08 10.28 4.50
CA GLY A 281 15.41 8.91 4.87
C GLY A 281 14.20 8.21 5.50
N THR A 282 13.85 8.56 6.74
CA THR A 282 12.76 7.91 7.51
C THR A 282 11.82 8.94 8.14
N ILE A 283 10.55 8.56 8.37
CA ILE A 283 9.65 9.26 9.30
C ILE A 283 9.25 8.30 10.41
N ILE A 284 9.44 8.68 11.67
CA ILE A 284 9.15 7.88 12.87
C ILE A 284 8.19 8.67 13.77
N ILE A 285 7.11 8.04 14.21
CA ILE A 285 6.11 8.61 15.11
C ILE A 285 5.96 7.65 16.30
N GLY A 286 6.63 7.92 17.42
CA GLY A 286 6.67 7.05 18.59
C GLY A 286 6.01 7.64 19.83
N ASN A 287 5.98 6.87 20.93
CA ASN A 287 5.77 7.35 22.30
C ASN A 287 4.49 8.20 22.50
N THR A 288 3.34 7.76 22.02
CA THR A 288 2.04 8.48 22.12
C THR A 288 1.94 9.82 21.37
N SER A 289 2.90 10.09 20.46
CA SER A 289 2.86 11.26 19.57
C SER A 289 1.57 11.32 18.73
N SER A 290 1.21 12.53 18.31
CA SER A 290 0.04 12.75 17.44
C SER A 290 0.35 13.62 16.22
N ILE A 291 -0.21 13.22 15.08
CA ILE A 291 -0.23 14.01 13.84
C ILE A 291 -1.68 14.35 13.50
N HIS A 292 -2.02 15.64 13.41
CA HIS A 292 -3.29 16.11 12.88
C HIS A 292 -3.04 16.80 11.53
N GLY A 293 -3.59 16.26 10.44
CA GLY A 293 -3.25 16.60 9.06
C GLY A 293 -2.61 15.44 8.30
N ASN A 294 -2.42 15.59 6.99
CA ASN A 294 -1.84 14.52 6.16
C ASN A 294 -0.30 14.46 6.26
N ILE A 295 0.26 13.30 5.93
CA ILE A 295 1.63 13.16 5.42
C ILE A 295 1.49 13.03 3.90
N ALA A 296 1.89 14.06 3.16
CA ALA A 296 1.69 14.17 1.72
C ALA A 296 3.02 14.16 0.96
N LEU A 297 3.11 13.31 -0.07
CA LEU A 297 4.21 13.25 -1.02
C LEU A 297 3.67 13.56 -2.43
N THR A 298 4.28 14.52 -3.12
CA THR A 298 3.90 14.88 -4.50
C THR A 298 5.12 15.07 -5.40
N GLY A 299 4.94 14.86 -6.71
CA GLY A 299 6.06 14.89 -7.65
C GLY A 299 7.01 13.73 -7.41
N THR A 300 8.26 13.82 -7.88
CA THR A 300 9.28 12.78 -7.71
C THR A 300 9.89 12.75 -6.29
N SER A 301 9.09 13.00 -5.26
CA SER A 301 9.52 13.02 -3.86
C SER A 301 9.66 11.59 -3.32
N THR A 302 10.51 11.40 -2.32
CA THR A 302 10.81 10.06 -1.80
C THR A 302 11.04 10.07 -0.30
N ILE A 303 10.42 9.14 0.43
CA ILE A 303 10.91 8.69 1.74
C ILE A 303 11.65 7.36 1.48
N ALA A 304 12.91 7.23 1.86
CA ALA A 304 13.76 6.12 1.45
C ALA A 304 13.48 4.81 2.22
N ASN A 305 13.29 4.92 3.54
CA ASN A 305 13.32 3.78 4.46
C ASN A 305 11.93 3.41 5.02
N GLY A 306 10.92 4.25 4.82
CA GLY A 306 9.55 4.01 5.30
C GLY A 306 9.01 5.07 6.25
N ILE A 307 7.76 4.85 6.67
CA ILE A 307 7.04 5.61 7.70
C ILE A 307 6.63 4.61 8.79
N SER A 308 6.98 4.87 10.04
CA SER A 308 6.65 3.99 11.17
C SER A 308 5.84 4.73 12.23
N PHE A 309 4.74 4.12 12.68
CA PHE A 309 3.96 4.51 13.85
C PHE A 309 4.12 3.44 14.94
N ASP A 310 4.59 3.85 16.11
CA ASP A 310 4.71 3.02 17.30
C ASP A 310 3.95 3.70 18.46
N ASP A 311 2.93 3.01 18.97
CA ASP A 311 1.99 3.50 20.00
C ASP A 311 1.49 4.95 19.76
N SER A 312 1.19 5.32 18.51
CA SER A 312 0.97 6.72 18.12
C SER A 312 -0.22 6.94 17.18
N LYS A 313 -0.62 8.21 16.99
CA LYS A 313 -1.92 8.54 16.38
C LYS A 313 -1.80 9.52 15.22
N MET A 314 -2.60 9.29 14.19
CA MET A 314 -2.75 10.18 13.05
C MET A 314 -4.23 10.46 12.75
N THR A 315 -4.58 11.73 12.66
CA THR A 315 -5.86 12.21 12.13
C THR A 315 -5.63 12.90 10.79
N GLY A 316 -5.67 12.12 9.73
CA GLY A 316 -5.33 12.51 8.37
C GLY A 316 -4.93 11.32 7.53
N ASN A 317 -4.53 11.56 6.29
CA ASN A 317 -4.15 10.51 5.34
C ASN A 317 -2.63 10.46 5.14
N ILE A 318 -2.10 9.29 4.82
CA ILE A 318 -0.82 9.20 4.12
C ILE A 318 -1.14 9.20 2.62
N ALA A 319 -0.64 10.19 1.89
CA ALA A 319 -1.04 10.44 0.50
C ALA A 319 0.18 10.56 -0.42
N LEU A 320 0.30 9.65 -1.39
CA LEU A 320 1.33 9.67 -2.44
C LEU A 320 0.70 10.04 -3.78
N SER A 321 1.32 10.96 -4.53
CA SER A 321 0.86 11.32 -5.88
C SER A 321 2.01 11.68 -6.83
N ASN A 322 1.76 11.58 -8.14
CA ASN A 322 2.63 12.16 -9.17
C ASN A 322 4.11 11.72 -9.18
N ASN A 323 4.35 10.40 -9.12
CA ASN A 323 5.67 9.75 -9.01
C ASN A 323 6.32 9.78 -7.62
N ALA A 324 5.55 10.08 -6.58
CA ALA A 324 5.98 9.94 -5.20
C ALA A 324 6.32 8.48 -4.86
N ARG A 325 7.27 8.27 -3.94
CA ARG A 325 7.75 6.94 -3.55
C ARG A 325 7.96 6.83 -2.04
N VAL A 326 7.69 5.65 -1.50
CA VAL A 326 8.16 5.24 -0.16
C VAL A 326 8.96 3.97 -0.38
N GLY A 327 10.29 4.01 -0.17
CA GLY A 327 11.19 2.92 -0.55
C GLY A 327 11.16 1.72 0.40
N GLY A 328 10.81 1.96 1.67
CA GLY A 328 10.47 0.93 2.65
C GLY A 328 8.98 0.87 2.91
N ASP A 329 8.61 0.46 4.12
CA ASP A 329 7.24 0.11 4.46
C ASP A 329 6.48 1.29 5.09
N ILE A 330 5.15 1.23 5.06
CA ILE A 330 4.31 1.97 5.99
C ILE A 330 3.90 0.98 7.08
N SER A 331 4.46 1.15 8.28
CA SER A 331 4.23 0.26 9.41
C SER A 331 3.44 0.96 10.52
N LEU A 332 2.44 0.27 11.06
CA LEU A 332 1.76 0.63 12.31
C LEU A 332 1.96 -0.53 13.28
N ASP A 333 2.44 -0.23 14.48
CA ASP A 333 2.73 -1.20 15.53
C ASP A 333 2.12 -0.76 16.86
N ASN A 334 1.94 -1.72 17.78
CA ASN A 334 1.22 -1.55 19.04
C ASN A 334 -0.15 -0.87 18.81
N THR A 335 -0.60 0.02 19.71
CA THR A 335 -1.94 0.64 19.64
C THR A 335 -2.08 1.75 18.58
N SER A 336 -1.19 1.77 17.58
CA SER A 336 -1.12 2.83 16.57
C SER A 336 -2.38 2.94 15.72
N THR A 337 -2.83 4.17 15.46
CA THR A 337 -4.10 4.43 14.78
C THR A 337 -3.98 5.53 13.73
N ILE A 338 -4.34 5.23 12.47
CA ILE A 338 -4.60 6.22 11.42
C ILE A 338 -6.12 6.30 11.20
N THR A 339 -6.74 7.45 11.53
CA THR A 339 -8.20 7.63 11.33
C THR A 339 -8.58 8.02 9.90
N GLY A 340 -7.60 8.38 9.06
CA GLY A 340 -7.78 8.54 7.62
C GLY A 340 -7.44 7.28 6.83
N SER A 341 -6.96 7.47 5.60
CA SER A 341 -6.64 6.40 4.64
C SER A 341 -5.16 6.43 4.21
N VAL A 342 -4.68 5.32 3.64
CA VAL A 342 -3.41 5.26 2.90
C VAL A 342 -3.73 5.28 1.40
N ASN A 343 -3.43 6.41 0.75
CA ASN A 343 -3.87 6.73 -0.61
C ASN A 343 -2.68 6.87 -1.57
N LEU A 344 -2.66 6.06 -2.63
CA LEU A 344 -1.65 6.07 -3.69
C LEU A 344 -2.30 6.42 -5.02
N THR A 345 -2.09 7.64 -5.51
CA THR A 345 -2.82 8.19 -6.66
C THR A 345 -1.88 8.54 -7.81
N ALA A 346 -1.75 7.63 -8.77
CA ALA A 346 -1.05 7.86 -10.02
C ALA A 346 -2.05 8.38 -11.06
N ASN A 347 -2.28 9.71 -11.09
CA ASN A 347 -3.32 10.36 -11.91
C ASN A 347 -2.82 11.26 -13.06
N SER A 348 -1.53 11.19 -13.40
CA SER A 348 -0.93 11.90 -14.55
C SER A 348 -0.24 10.89 -15.45
N ALA A 349 -0.19 11.14 -16.76
CA ALA A 349 0.31 10.17 -17.73
C ALA A 349 1.78 9.76 -17.47
N ASN A 350 2.05 8.46 -17.58
CA ASN A 350 3.31 7.78 -17.29
C ASN A 350 3.76 7.89 -15.83
N ASN A 351 2.84 8.12 -14.88
CA ASN A 351 3.17 8.10 -13.46
C ASN A 351 3.51 6.68 -12.99
N ASN A 352 4.57 6.53 -12.20
CA ASN A 352 4.92 5.29 -11.53
C ASN A 352 5.11 5.55 -10.03
N ILE A 353 4.20 5.03 -9.20
CA ILE A 353 4.31 5.04 -7.74
C ILE A 353 4.82 3.68 -7.28
N ASN A 354 5.83 3.69 -6.40
CA ASN A 354 6.34 2.47 -5.78
C ASN A 354 6.33 2.67 -4.26
N ILE A 355 5.79 1.68 -3.57
CA ILE A 355 5.81 1.54 -2.11
C ILE A 355 6.38 0.17 -1.75
N GLY A 356 6.99 0.02 -0.57
CA GLY A 356 7.22 -1.27 0.06
C GLY A 356 5.90 -1.91 0.51
N ASN A 357 5.92 -2.51 1.69
CA ASN A 357 4.75 -3.15 2.28
C ASN A 357 3.86 -2.14 3.03
N ILE A 358 2.63 -2.54 3.33
CA ILE A 358 1.83 -1.94 4.41
C ILE A 358 1.67 -3.00 5.50
N ALA A 359 2.20 -2.73 6.69
CA ALA A 359 2.18 -3.65 7.82
C ALA A 359 1.40 -3.05 8.99
N LEU A 360 0.45 -3.82 9.53
CA LEU A 360 -0.28 -3.50 10.76
C LEU A 360 -0.09 -4.67 11.74
N ALA A 361 0.43 -4.38 12.92
CA ALA A 361 0.64 -5.35 14.01
C ALA A 361 -0.05 -4.92 15.31
N ASP A 362 -0.09 -5.84 16.29
CA ASP A 362 -0.29 -5.59 17.72
C ASP A 362 -1.45 -4.64 18.11
N THR A 363 -2.63 -4.87 17.53
CA THR A 363 -3.88 -4.09 17.71
C THR A 363 -3.95 -2.75 16.99
N SER A 364 -3.02 -2.47 16.08
CA SER A 364 -3.05 -1.26 15.26
C SER A 364 -4.24 -1.21 14.29
N SER A 365 -4.59 0.01 13.86
CA SER A 365 -5.74 0.19 12.97
C SER A 365 -5.63 1.33 11.95
N ILE A 366 -6.25 1.11 10.80
CA ILE A 366 -6.58 2.15 9.82
C ILE A 366 -8.11 2.22 9.75
N THR A 367 -8.71 3.36 10.12
CA THR A 367 -10.18 3.49 10.10
C THR A 367 -10.73 3.72 8.68
N GLY A 368 -9.91 4.30 7.79
CA GLY A 368 -10.24 4.50 6.38
C GLY A 368 -9.85 3.32 5.48
N ASN A 369 -9.51 3.63 4.23
CA ASN A 369 -9.17 2.65 3.20
C ASN A 369 -7.65 2.52 3.00
N ILE A 370 -7.23 1.44 2.34
CA ILE A 370 -6.00 1.40 1.54
C ILE A 370 -6.43 1.50 0.07
N ALA A 371 -6.11 2.61 -0.60
CA ALA A 371 -6.59 2.89 -1.95
C ALA A 371 -5.44 3.15 -2.94
N LEU A 372 -5.31 2.28 -3.94
CA LEU A 372 -4.38 2.41 -5.06
C LEU A 372 -5.20 2.79 -6.29
N THR A 373 -4.97 3.97 -6.85
CA THR A 373 -5.69 4.48 -8.03
C THR A 373 -4.72 4.85 -9.13
N ALA A 374 -4.69 4.06 -10.21
CA ALA A 374 -3.90 4.32 -11.41
C ALA A 374 -4.82 4.80 -12.54
N SER A 375 -4.84 6.11 -12.76
CA SER A 375 -5.68 6.77 -13.75
C SER A 375 -4.84 7.59 -14.75
N ASN A 376 -5.29 7.63 -16.01
CA ASN A 376 -4.59 8.26 -17.15
C ASN A 376 -3.33 7.53 -17.64
N ASN A 377 -2.98 7.80 -18.90
CA ASN A 377 -2.20 6.94 -19.80
C ASN A 377 -0.92 6.34 -19.20
N ASN A 378 -0.78 5.01 -19.25
CA ASN A 378 0.43 4.27 -18.85
C ASN A 378 0.86 4.50 -17.40
N SER A 379 -0.10 4.74 -16.51
CA SER A 379 0.17 4.87 -15.07
C SER A 379 0.28 3.51 -14.41
N SER A 380 1.27 3.36 -13.52
CA SER A 380 1.52 2.14 -12.77
C SER A 380 1.65 2.41 -11.27
N ILE A 381 1.16 1.46 -10.47
CA ILE A 381 1.44 1.40 -9.03
C ILE A 381 1.96 0.00 -8.73
N ASN A 382 3.15 -0.08 -8.13
CA ASN A 382 3.69 -1.31 -7.57
C ASN A 382 3.72 -1.19 -6.04
N MET A 383 3.18 -2.18 -5.37
CA MET A 383 3.17 -2.31 -3.91
C MET A 383 3.73 -3.67 -3.52
N GLY A 384 4.38 -3.73 -2.36
CA GLY A 384 4.74 -4.99 -1.71
C GLY A 384 3.50 -5.70 -1.15
N ASP A 385 3.67 -6.37 -0.01
CA ASP A 385 2.59 -7.08 0.66
C ASP A 385 1.76 -6.12 1.53
N ILE A 386 0.49 -6.48 1.79
CA ILE A 386 -0.31 -5.90 2.87
C ILE A 386 -0.48 -7.01 3.91
N SER A 387 0.09 -6.80 5.11
CA SER A 387 0.08 -7.78 6.19
C SER A 387 -0.60 -7.20 7.43
N LEU A 388 -1.63 -7.90 7.92
CA LEU A 388 -2.31 -7.59 9.17
C LEU A 388 -2.13 -8.76 10.14
N SER A 389 -1.55 -8.51 11.30
CA SER A 389 -1.53 -9.43 12.45
C SER A 389 -2.22 -8.77 13.64
N ASP A 390 -3.25 -9.43 14.19
CA ASP A 390 -4.05 -8.95 15.33
C ASP A 390 -4.56 -7.50 15.14
N SER A 391 -4.91 -7.11 13.91
CA SER A 391 -5.10 -5.71 13.49
C SER A 391 -6.38 -5.48 12.68
N THR A 392 -6.78 -4.20 12.50
CA THR A 392 -8.05 -3.84 11.84
C THR A 392 -7.93 -2.75 10.76
N ILE A 393 -8.53 -3.00 9.59
CA ILE A 393 -8.90 -1.96 8.61
C ILE A 393 -10.42 -1.80 8.62
N GLY A 394 -10.89 -0.58 8.90
CA GLY A 394 -12.33 -0.27 8.92
C GLY A 394 -12.95 -0.14 7.52
N GLY A 395 -12.17 0.30 6.53
CA GLY A 395 -12.61 0.46 5.15
C GLY A 395 -12.21 -0.69 4.23
N ASN A 396 -12.06 -0.35 2.95
CA ASN A 396 -11.73 -1.26 1.86
C ASN A 396 -10.22 -1.31 1.60
N ILE A 397 -9.77 -2.39 0.95
CA ILE A 397 -8.52 -2.37 0.16
C ILE A 397 -8.94 -2.30 -1.31
N SER A 398 -8.60 -1.23 -2.01
CA SER A 398 -9.08 -0.99 -3.38
C SER A 398 -7.94 -0.75 -4.36
N LEU A 399 -7.85 -1.62 -5.37
CA LEU A 399 -6.93 -1.52 -6.50
C LEU A 399 -7.77 -1.12 -7.73
N SER A 400 -7.77 0.17 -8.08
CA SER A 400 -8.61 0.70 -9.15
C SER A 400 -7.79 1.27 -10.31
N THR A 401 -8.01 0.74 -11.51
CA THR A 401 -7.51 1.32 -12.76
C THR A 401 -8.63 1.96 -13.57
N SER A 402 -8.31 3.10 -14.18
CA SER A 402 -9.17 3.75 -15.17
C SER A 402 -8.33 4.36 -16.29
N GLY A 403 -8.78 4.21 -17.53
CA GLY A 403 -8.01 4.63 -18.69
C GLY A 403 -8.86 4.69 -19.95
N ASN A 404 -8.35 5.41 -20.95
CA ASN A 404 -9.03 5.63 -22.22
C ASN A 404 -8.42 4.75 -23.30
N ASN A 405 -8.98 4.82 -24.50
CA ASN A 405 -8.68 3.86 -25.56
C ASN A 405 -7.18 3.72 -25.86
N ASN A 406 -6.71 2.47 -25.88
CA ASN A 406 -5.37 2.03 -26.25
C ASN A 406 -4.25 2.20 -25.19
N GLN A 407 -4.59 2.23 -23.89
CA GLN A 407 -3.65 2.46 -22.77
C GLN A 407 -3.45 1.22 -21.90
N THR A 408 -2.30 1.14 -21.20
CA THR A 408 -1.97 0.06 -20.26
C THR A 408 -1.74 0.64 -18.86
N ASN A 409 -2.80 0.76 -18.07
CA ASN A 409 -2.67 1.12 -16.66
C ASN A 409 -2.60 -0.17 -15.83
N SER A 410 -1.71 -0.24 -14.85
CA SER A 410 -1.50 -1.46 -14.08
C SER A 410 -1.33 -1.18 -12.59
N ILE A 411 -2.00 -1.97 -11.77
CA ILE A 411 -1.68 -2.06 -10.34
C ILE A 411 -1.20 -3.48 -10.07
N ASN A 412 -0.01 -3.60 -9.49
CA ASN A 412 0.54 -4.87 -9.05
C ASN A 412 0.81 -4.79 -7.55
N ALA A 413 0.05 -5.55 -6.77
CA ALA A 413 0.26 -5.73 -5.34
C ALA A 413 0.82 -7.14 -5.08
N GLY A 414 1.58 -7.26 -3.99
CA GLY A 414 2.05 -8.52 -3.46
C GLY A 414 0.92 -9.37 -2.88
N ASN A 415 1.16 -9.98 -1.73
CA ASN A 415 0.15 -10.74 -1.01
C ASN A 415 -0.71 -9.81 -0.15
N ILE A 416 -1.99 -10.13 0.03
CA ILE A 416 -2.77 -9.63 1.17
C ILE A 416 -2.89 -10.79 2.16
N SER A 417 -2.38 -10.61 3.38
CA SER A 417 -2.37 -11.61 4.43
C SER A 417 -3.01 -11.07 5.71
N LEU A 418 -4.00 -11.79 6.23
CA LEU A 418 -4.67 -11.49 7.50
C LEU A 418 -4.44 -12.65 8.47
N THR A 419 -4.01 -12.34 9.69
CA THR A 419 -3.93 -13.29 10.81
C THR A 419 -4.58 -12.65 12.04
N ASN A 420 -5.57 -13.31 12.63
CA ASN A 420 -6.39 -12.77 13.74
C ASN A 420 -6.96 -11.37 13.47
N SER A 421 -7.21 -11.03 12.21
CA SER A 421 -7.39 -9.64 11.76
C SER A 421 -8.73 -9.41 11.08
N THR A 422 -9.12 -8.14 11.00
CA THR A 422 -10.41 -7.73 10.41
C THR A 422 -10.23 -6.70 9.30
N ILE A 423 -10.83 -6.93 8.14
CA ILE A 423 -11.12 -5.90 7.15
C ILE A 423 -12.65 -5.76 7.08
N GLY A 424 -13.19 -4.66 7.60
CA GLY A 424 -14.64 -4.43 7.63
C GLY A 424 -15.26 -4.12 6.27
N GLY A 425 -14.45 -3.74 5.28
CA GLY A 425 -14.85 -3.53 3.89
C GLY A 425 -14.46 -4.68 2.95
N THR A 426 -14.49 -4.38 1.66
CA THR A 426 -14.17 -5.31 0.57
C THR A 426 -12.70 -5.19 0.15
N ILE A 427 -12.06 -6.31 -0.23
CA ILE A 427 -10.88 -6.31 -1.10
C ILE A 427 -11.38 -6.24 -2.55
N SER A 428 -11.23 -5.08 -3.18
CA SER A 428 -11.75 -4.78 -4.51
C SER A 428 -10.64 -4.54 -5.52
N LEU A 429 -10.60 -5.34 -6.59
CA LEU A 429 -9.82 -5.07 -7.79
C LEU A 429 -10.80 -4.66 -8.90
N SER A 430 -10.69 -3.43 -9.42
CA SER A 430 -11.71 -2.87 -10.32
C SER A 430 -11.15 -2.09 -11.49
N GLU A 431 -11.73 -2.30 -12.68
CA GLU A 431 -11.41 -1.55 -13.90
C GLU A 431 -12.67 -0.87 -14.41
N THR A 432 -12.67 0.46 -14.53
CA THR A 432 -13.89 1.24 -14.84
C THR A 432 -13.97 1.70 -16.30
N ALA A 433 -13.12 1.19 -17.19
CA ALA A 433 -13.07 1.59 -18.60
C ALA A 433 -14.10 0.84 -19.45
N SER A 434 -14.67 1.52 -20.46
CA SER A 434 -15.68 0.94 -21.36
C SER A 434 -15.12 -0.11 -22.32
N ASP A 435 -13.83 0.01 -22.66
CA ASP A 435 -13.09 -0.83 -23.60
C ASP A 435 -11.77 -1.34 -22.95
N TYR A 436 -11.13 -2.32 -23.60
CA TYR A 436 -9.72 -2.80 -23.45
C TYR A 436 -9.38 -3.98 -22.51
N ASN A 437 -8.89 -5.04 -23.17
CA ASN A 437 -8.10 -6.16 -22.63
C ASN A 437 -6.61 -5.76 -22.37
N LYS A 438 -6.34 -4.64 -21.70
CA LYS A 438 -4.96 -4.09 -21.58
C LYS A 438 -4.59 -3.41 -20.25
N SER A 439 -5.54 -2.90 -19.49
CA SER A 439 -5.26 -2.58 -18.09
C SER A 439 -5.35 -3.88 -17.29
N THR A 440 -4.61 -3.96 -16.19
CA THR A 440 -4.63 -5.11 -15.28
C THR A 440 -4.43 -4.68 -13.84
N ASN A 441 -5.36 -5.04 -12.97
CA ASN A 441 -5.11 -5.10 -11.53
C ASN A 441 -4.69 -6.52 -11.17
N THR A 442 -3.49 -6.69 -10.63
CA THR A 442 -2.95 -7.99 -10.19
C THR A 442 -2.71 -7.97 -8.69
N LEU A 443 -3.23 -8.99 -8.01
CA LEU A 443 -2.89 -9.36 -6.64
C LEU A 443 -2.14 -10.70 -6.69
N THR A 444 -1.08 -10.85 -5.88
CA THR A 444 -0.31 -12.10 -5.87
C THR A 444 -1.10 -13.22 -5.23
N SER A 445 -1.54 -13.05 -3.98
CA SER A 445 -2.42 -13.99 -3.28
C SER A 445 -3.30 -13.26 -2.26
N LEU A 446 -4.33 -13.94 -1.79
CA LEU A 446 -5.09 -13.54 -0.61
C LEU A 446 -5.10 -14.70 0.40
N THR A 447 -4.59 -14.46 1.61
CA THR A 447 -4.57 -15.43 2.71
C THR A 447 -5.29 -14.87 3.93
N LEU A 448 -6.19 -15.65 4.53
CA LEU A 448 -6.86 -15.35 5.79
C LEU A 448 -6.65 -16.51 6.76
N ASP A 449 -6.23 -16.20 7.98
CA ASP A 449 -6.15 -17.15 9.10
C ASP A 449 -6.83 -16.54 10.33
N ASN A 450 -7.82 -17.22 10.90
CA ASN A 450 -8.59 -16.76 12.07
C ASN A 450 -9.14 -15.32 11.92
N SER A 451 -9.56 -14.93 10.71
CA SER A 451 -9.78 -13.53 10.32
C SER A 451 -11.18 -13.27 9.74
N HIS A 452 -11.55 -11.99 9.63
CA HIS A 452 -12.81 -11.53 9.03
C HIS A 452 -12.59 -10.57 7.87
N LEU A 453 -13.38 -10.72 6.80
CA LEU A 453 -13.33 -9.87 5.60
C LEU A 453 -14.75 -9.57 5.06
N GLY A 454 -15.12 -8.29 5.01
CA GLY A 454 -16.40 -7.81 4.46
C GLY A 454 -16.63 -8.06 2.95
N GLY A 455 -15.68 -8.69 2.28
CA GLY A 455 -15.90 -9.39 1.01
C GLY A 455 -14.77 -9.26 0.01
N ILE A 456 -14.96 -9.90 -1.15
CA ILE A 456 -14.02 -9.91 -2.27
C ILE A 456 -14.76 -9.51 -3.54
N SER A 457 -14.23 -8.54 -4.29
CA SER A 457 -14.83 -8.02 -5.53
C SER A 457 -13.78 -7.89 -6.64
N LEU A 458 -13.94 -8.61 -7.75
CA LEU A 458 -13.09 -8.48 -8.93
C LEU A 458 -13.92 -8.07 -10.15
N THR A 459 -13.53 -7.00 -10.82
CA THR A 459 -14.16 -6.55 -12.08
C THR A 459 -13.14 -6.25 -13.17
N GLY A 460 -13.56 -6.24 -14.44
CA GLY A 460 -12.64 -6.03 -15.57
C GLY A 460 -11.66 -7.20 -15.75
N ASN A 461 -10.40 -6.91 -16.08
CA ASN A 461 -9.32 -7.90 -16.25
C ASN A 461 -8.55 -8.18 -14.94
N SER A 462 -9.21 -8.02 -13.79
CA SER A 462 -8.59 -8.21 -12.48
C SER A 462 -8.17 -9.67 -12.24
N LEU A 463 -6.98 -9.86 -11.67
CA LEU A 463 -6.29 -11.14 -11.55
C LEU A 463 -5.79 -11.40 -10.13
N ILE A 464 -6.08 -12.57 -9.59
CA ILE A 464 -5.39 -13.13 -8.41
C ILE A 464 -4.57 -14.34 -8.88
N THR A 465 -3.25 -14.33 -8.69
CA THR A 465 -2.36 -15.31 -9.35
C THR A 465 -2.12 -16.61 -8.58
N ASN A 466 -2.13 -16.55 -7.24
CA ASN A 466 -1.87 -17.69 -6.35
C ASN A 466 -3.07 -17.97 -5.42
N GLY A 467 -4.28 -17.75 -5.92
CA GLY A 467 -5.53 -18.15 -5.28
C GLY A 467 -5.95 -17.34 -4.06
N ILE A 468 -7.04 -17.80 -3.48
CA ILE A 468 -7.56 -17.34 -2.18
C ILE A 468 -7.51 -18.53 -1.22
N MET A 469 -6.87 -18.36 -0.06
CA MET A 469 -6.81 -19.35 1.00
C MET A 469 -7.42 -18.75 2.27
N ALA A 470 -8.40 -19.42 2.85
CA ALA A 470 -8.98 -19.04 4.14
C ALA A 470 -8.97 -20.23 5.09
N ASN A 471 -8.41 -20.04 6.29
CA ASN A 471 -8.46 -20.98 7.40
C ASN A 471 -9.19 -20.34 8.58
N SER A 472 -10.17 -21.05 9.15
CA SER A 472 -10.91 -20.63 10.36
C SER A 472 -11.43 -19.19 10.29
N SER A 473 -11.80 -18.74 9.09
CA SER A 473 -12.06 -17.32 8.76
C SER A 473 -13.45 -17.11 8.19
N THR A 474 -13.92 -15.86 8.18
CA THR A 474 -15.22 -15.46 7.62
C THR A 474 -15.05 -14.46 6.50
N ILE A 475 -15.79 -14.64 5.40
CA ILE A 475 -15.82 -13.73 4.25
C ILE A 475 -17.29 -13.44 3.94
N ASP A 476 -17.70 -12.17 3.86
CA ASP A 476 -19.13 -11.90 3.66
C ASP A 476 -19.64 -12.34 2.28
N ASN A 477 -18.93 -11.99 1.20
CA ASN A 477 -19.32 -12.30 -0.18
C ASN A 477 -18.08 -12.46 -1.07
N ILE A 478 -18.20 -13.22 -2.16
CA ILE A 478 -17.17 -13.32 -3.20
C ILE A 478 -17.82 -13.05 -4.56
N THR A 479 -17.54 -11.90 -5.17
CA THR A 479 -18.11 -11.48 -6.46
C THR A 479 -17.02 -11.28 -7.51
N LEU A 480 -17.13 -12.00 -8.61
CA LEU A 480 -16.37 -11.76 -9.84
C LEU A 480 -17.36 -11.33 -10.92
N ALA A 481 -17.19 -10.14 -11.48
CA ALA A 481 -18.09 -9.59 -12.51
C ALA A 481 -17.29 -9.03 -13.68
N GLY A 482 -17.20 -9.82 -14.76
CA GLY A 482 -16.59 -9.37 -16.01
C GLY A 482 -17.47 -8.37 -16.76
N ASN A 483 -16.94 -7.84 -17.86
CA ASN A 483 -17.64 -6.89 -18.71
C ASN A 483 -18.03 -7.59 -20.03
N SER A 484 -19.34 -7.75 -20.24
CA SER A 484 -19.93 -8.40 -21.42
C SER A 484 -19.50 -7.77 -22.74
N ASN A 485 -19.19 -6.47 -22.75
CA ASN A 485 -18.95 -5.71 -23.97
C ASN A 485 -17.47 -5.68 -24.39
N SER A 486 -16.54 -5.85 -23.44
CA SER A 486 -15.08 -5.77 -23.71
C SER A 486 -14.39 -7.14 -23.76
N GLY A 487 -15.06 -8.19 -23.30
CA GLY A 487 -14.50 -9.54 -23.17
C GLY A 487 -13.58 -9.71 -21.95
N ALA A 488 -13.52 -8.72 -21.06
CA ALA A 488 -12.67 -8.73 -19.87
C ALA A 488 -13.12 -9.78 -18.85
N LYS A 489 -12.17 -10.58 -18.34
CA LYS A 489 -12.41 -11.77 -17.52
C LYS A 489 -11.70 -11.68 -16.16
N PRO A 490 -12.43 -11.38 -15.07
CA PRO A 490 -11.89 -11.49 -13.72
C PRO A 490 -11.47 -12.93 -13.47
N THR A 491 -10.23 -13.14 -13.05
CA THR A 491 -9.65 -14.48 -12.98
C THR A 491 -8.98 -14.70 -11.63
N ILE A 492 -9.34 -15.79 -10.96
CA ILE A 492 -8.58 -16.35 -9.86
C ILE A 492 -7.85 -17.59 -10.40
N VAL A 493 -6.53 -17.59 -10.31
CA VAL A 493 -5.66 -18.71 -10.67
C VAL A 493 -5.26 -19.44 -9.38
N ASN A 494 -5.06 -20.75 -9.45
CA ASN A 494 -4.79 -21.64 -8.31
C ASN A 494 -5.94 -21.71 -7.27
N GLY A 495 -7.15 -21.35 -7.69
CA GLY A 495 -8.39 -21.68 -7.04
C GLY A 495 -8.75 -20.86 -5.79
N VAL A 496 -9.81 -21.31 -5.14
CA VAL A 496 -10.25 -20.83 -3.82
C VAL A 496 -10.30 -22.03 -2.89
N SER A 497 -9.67 -21.93 -1.73
CA SER A 497 -9.66 -22.99 -0.71
C SER A 497 -10.13 -22.43 0.63
N LEU A 498 -11.25 -22.97 1.12
CA LEU A 498 -11.81 -22.65 2.43
C LEU A 498 -11.62 -23.85 3.36
N ASP A 499 -10.90 -23.69 4.46
CA ASP A 499 -10.77 -24.69 5.52
C ASP A 499 -11.35 -24.15 6.84
N ASN A 500 -12.29 -24.89 7.45
CA ASN A 500 -13.06 -24.47 8.62
C ASN A 500 -13.62 -23.03 8.52
N SER A 501 -13.90 -22.55 7.30
CA SER A 501 -14.18 -21.14 6.99
C SER A 501 -15.57 -20.95 6.40
N GLU A 502 -16.16 -19.78 6.62
CA GLU A 502 -17.52 -19.46 6.21
C GLU A 502 -17.57 -18.36 5.14
N VAL A 503 -18.38 -18.56 4.10
CA VAL A 503 -18.88 -17.46 3.26
C VAL A 503 -20.37 -17.26 3.56
N THR A 504 -20.68 -16.20 4.30
CA THR A 504 -22.03 -15.99 4.89
C THR A 504 -23.05 -15.53 3.86
N GLY A 505 -22.60 -14.89 2.78
CA GLY A 505 -23.39 -14.43 1.65
C GLY A 505 -23.04 -15.18 0.36
N ASP A 506 -23.31 -14.55 -0.78
CA ASP A 506 -23.27 -15.22 -2.07
C ASP A 506 -21.86 -15.26 -2.67
N ILE A 507 -21.54 -16.39 -3.31
CA ILE A 507 -20.45 -16.50 -4.26
C ILE A 507 -21.04 -16.34 -5.66
N SER A 508 -20.63 -15.31 -6.40
CA SER A 508 -21.17 -14.98 -7.71
C SER A 508 -20.07 -14.79 -8.75
N LEU A 509 -20.11 -15.57 -9.83
CA LEU A 509 -19.27 -15.41 -11.01
C LEU A 509 -20.16 -14.98 -12.19
N ASP A 510 -19.98 -13.78 -12.72
CA ASP A 510 -20.76 -13.25 -13.85
C ASP A 510 -19.87 -12.81 -15.03
N ASN A 511 -20.44 -12.81 -16.24
CA ASN A 511 -19.84 -12.32 -17.49
C ASN A 511 -18.41 -12.85 -17.75
N SER A 512 -18.26 -14.17 -17.92
CA SER A 512 -16.98 -14.84 -18.21
C SER A 512 -15.88 -14.75 -17.15
N SER A 513 -16.25 -14.50 -15.90
CA SER A 513 -15.36 -14.66 -14.74
C SER A 513 -14.92 -16.11 -14.54
N VAL A 514 -13.68 -16.33 -14.09
CA VAL A 514 -13.07 -17.67 -14.01
C VAL A 514 -12.41 -17.93 -12.65
N ILE A 515 -12.65 -19.11 -12.07
CA ILE A 515 -11.82 -19.69 -11.00
C ILE A 515 -11.11 -20.92 -11.57
N MET A 516 -9.85 -20.73 -11.96
CA MET A 516 -8.97 -21.79 -12.45
C MET A 516 -8.34 -22.56 -11.29
N GLY A 517 -8.27 -23.88 -11.38
CA GLY A 517 -7.86 -24.75 -10.27
C GLY A 517 -8.99 -25.08 -9.29
N GLY A 518 -10.19 -24.52 -9.50
CA GLY A 518 -11.41 -24.90 -8.80
C GLY A 518 -11.64 -24.23 -7.44
N PHE A 519 -12.69 -24.69 -6.77
CA PHE A 519 -13.17 -24.20 -5.48
C PHE A 519 -13.25 -25.38 -4.50
N THR A 520 -12.60 -25.28 -3.34
CA THR A 520 -12.52 -26.35 -2.34
C THR A 520 -13.12 -25.90 -1.00
N LEU A 521 -14.01 -26.72 -0.44
CA LEU A 521 -14.53 -26.60 0.93
C LEU A 521 -14.02 -27.78 1.76
N GLY A 522 -13.00 -27.56 2.58
CA GLY A 522 -12.42 -28.54 3.50
C GLY A 522 -12.96 -28.42 4.93
N ASN A 523 -13.01 -29.55 5.63
CA ASN A 523 -13.47 -29.66 7.02
C ASN A 523 -14.85 -28.98 7.19
N ASN A 524 -15.07 -28.20 8.25
CA ASN A 524 -16.39 -27.62 8.55
C ASN A 524 -16.74 -26.36 7.72
N SER A 525 -16.05 -26.13 6.58
CA SER A 525 -16.30 -24.94 5.76
C SER A 525 -17.71 -24.91 5.19
N THR A 526 -18.33 -23.73 5.21
CA THR A 526 -19.70 -23.51 4.75
C THR A 526 -19.78 -22.32 3.79
N ILE A 527 -20.60 -22.41 2.74
CA ILE A 527 -20.98 -21.24 1.92
C ILE A 527 -22.50 -21.15 1.79
N ALA A 528 -23.05 -19.93 1.70
CA ALA A 528 -24.50 -19.74 1.56
C ALA A 528 -25.01 -20.18 0.18
N ASN A 529 -24.63 -19.50 -0.92
CA ASN A 529 -25.01 -19.92 -2.28
C ASN A 529 -23.84 -19.81 -3.26
N LEU A 530 -23.91 -20.60 -4.33
CA LEU A 530 -23.00 -20.51 -5.47
C LEU A 530 -23.78 -20.20 -6.76
N ASN A 531 -23.57 -19.00 -7.28
CA ASN A 531 -24.20 -18.48 -8.49
C ASN A 531 -23.16 -18.34 -9.61
N ILE A 532 -23.38 -19.02 -10.73
CA ILE A 532 -22.53 -18.95 -11.91
C ILE A 532 -23.40 -18.49 -13.08
N LEU A 533 -23.15 -17.26 -13.50
CA LEU A 533 -23.96 -16.50 -14.42
C LEU A 533 -23.15 -16.18 -15.67
N LYS A 534 -23.83 -16.15 -16.81
CA LYS A 534 -23.35 -15.62 -18.10
C LYS A 534 -21.86 -15.92 -18.39
N ARG A 535 -21.54 -17.17 -18.74
CA ARG A 535 -20.17 -17.66 -19.06
C ARG A 535 -19.20 -17.80 -17.88
N GLY A 536 -19.65 -17.59 -16.65
CA GLY A 536 -18.81 -17.88 -15.47
C GLY A 536 -18.33 -19.34 -15.49
N ASN A 537 -17.08 -19.58 -15.08
CA ASN A 537 -16.47 -20.91 -15.07
C ASN A 537 -15.76 -21.23 -13.74
N ILE A 538 -15.97 -22.44 -13.23
CA ILE A 538 -15.16 -23.05 -12.16
C ILE A 538 -14.68 -24.42 -12.67
N ASP A 539 -13.36 -24.66 -12.63
CA ASP A 539 -12.79 -25.92 -13.15
C ASP A 539 -13.32 -27.15 -12.40
N ALA A 540 -13.39 -27.09 -11.07
CA ALA A 540 -13.98 -28.12 -10.22
C ALA A 540 -14.51 -27.51 -8.91
N LEU A 541 -15.55 -28.10 -8.32
CA LEU A 541 -16.09 -27.79 -7.00
C LEU A 541 -15.95 -29.03 -6.12
N SER A 542 -15.06 -28.98 -5.13
CA SER A 542 -14.73 -30.11 -4.27
C SER A 542 -15.14 -29.82 -2.83
N LEU A 543 -16.00 -30.66 -2.26
CA LEU A 543 -16.40 -30.60 -0.86
C LEU A 543 -15.82 -31.84 -0.15
N ASN A 544 -15.08 -31.61 0.93
CA ASN A 544 -14.51 -32.65 1.77
C ASN A 544 -14.82 -32.32 3.24
N GLN A 545 -15.90 -32.92 3.75
CA GLN A 545 -16.69 -32.50 4.94
C GLN A 545 -17.42 -31.15 4.82
N GLY A 546 -17.14 -30.34 3.78
CA GLY A 546 -17.73 -29.02 3.58
C GLY A 546 -19.24 -29.03 3.24
N THR A 547 -19.89 -27.90 3.47
CA THR A 547 -21.35 -27.73 3.27
C THR A 547 -21.68 -26.53 2.37
N ILE A 548 -22.63 -26.72 1.45
CA ILE A 548 -23.34 -25.61 0.78
C ILE A 548 -24.72 -25.53 1.41
N ALA A 549 -25.00 -24.45 2.15
CA ALA A 549 -26.22 -24.31 2.95
C ALA A 549 -27.46 -23.97 2.09
N GLY A 550 -27.25 -23.29 0.97
CA GLY A 550 -28.27 -22.91 0.00
C GLY A 550 -28.10 -23.63 -1.33
N ASN A 551 -28.25 -22.89 -2.43
CA ASN A 551 -28.35 -23.46 -3.78
C ASN A 551 -27.03 -23.35 -4.57
N ILE A 552 -26.86 -24.26 -5.52
CA ILE A 552 -25.99 -24.07 -6.68
C ILE A 552 -26.88 -23.65 -7.86
N SER A 553 -26.51 -22.60 -8.58
CA SER A 553 -27.28 -22.05 -9.69
C SER A 553 -26.37 -21.71 -10.86
N LEU A 554 -26.50 -22.42 -11.98
CA LEU A 554 -25.86 -22.10 -13.24
C LEU A 554 -26.91 -21.53 -14.20
N THR A 555 -26.71 -20.30 -14.68
CA THR A 555 -27.61 -19.63 -15.64
C THR A 555 -26.86 -19.13 -16.88
N GLY A 556 -27.26 -19.63 -18.06
CA GLY A 556 -26.67 -19.28 -19.36
C GLY A 556 -26.97 -17.86 -19.88
N ASN A 557 -26.41 -17.53 -21.05
CA ASN A 557 -26.45 -16.16 -21.62
C ASN A 557 -27.78 -15.76 -22.26
N ASN A 558 -27.95 -14.44 -22.46
CA ASN A 558 -28.89 -13.87 -23.42
C ASN A 558 -28.70 -14.44 -24.84
N ALA A 559 -29.81 -14.58 -25.59
CA ALA A 559 -29.83 -15.19 -26.91
C ALA A 559 -28.79 -14.60 -27.89
N GLY A 560 -28.00 -15.48 -28.52
CA GLY A 560 -26.95 -15.13 -29.50
C GLY A 560 -25.52 -15.43 -29.06
N GLU A 561 -25.27 -15.55 -27.75
CA GLU A 561 -23.93 -15.76 -27.17
C GLU A 561 -23.63 -17.24 -26.88
N THR A 562 -22.62 -17.82 -27.54
CA THR A 562 -22.37 -19.29 -27.55
C THR A 562 -21.60 -19.86 -26.36
N GLU A 563 -20.93 -19.03 -25.56
CA GLU A 563 -20.19 -19.47 -24.36
C GLU A 563 -21.16 -19.71 -23.17
N THR A 564 -20.83 -20.62 -22.27
CA THR A 564 -21.81 -21.24 -21.35
C THR A 564 -21.37 -21.14 -19.89
N ALA A 565 -22.32 -21.10 -18.95
CA ALA A 565 -21.99 -21.13 -17.52
C ALA A 565 -21.60 -22.56 -17.13
N THR A 566 -20.41 -22.75 -16.53
CA THR A 566 -19.80 -24.08 -16.36
C THR A 566 -19.26 -24.36 -14.97
N ILE A 567 -19.48 -25.59 -14.51
CA ILE A 567 -18.63 -26.27 -13.52
C ILE A 567 -18.08 -27.53 -14.20
N GLY A 568 -16.76 -27.75 -14.18
CA GLY A 568 -16.18 -28.96 -14.79
C GLY A 568 -16.62 -30.24 -14.05
N GLU A 569 -16.46 -30.27 -12.73
CA GLU A 569 -16.90 -31.36 -11.87
C GLU A 569 -17.43 -30.84 -10.52
N ILE A 570 -18.46 -31.47 -9.96
CA ILE A 570 -18.83 -31.37 -8.54
C ILE A 570 -18.49 -32.70 -7.88
N THR A 571 -17.68 -32.68 -6.82
CA THR A 571 -17.34 -33.85 -6.02
C THR A 571 -17.64 -33.58 -4.56
N LEU A 572 -18.47 -34.44 -3.94
CA LEU A 572 -18.72 -34.45 -2.51
C LEU A 572 -18.09 -35.70 -1.91
N GLU A 573 -17.28 -35.53 -0.87
CA GLU A 573 -16.64 -36.61 -0.12
C GLU A 573 -16.79 -36.44 1.40
N ASN A 574 -16.56 -37.51 2.15
CA ASN A 574 -16.48 -37.51 3.62
C ASN A 574 -17.68 -36.81 4.31
N SER A 575 -18.91 -37.22 4.00
CA SER A 575 -20.16 -36.65 4.56
C SER A 575 -20.47 -35.19 4.19
N SER A 576 -19.82 -34.63 3.16
CA SER A 576 -20.18 -33.33 2.58
C SER A 576 -21.64 -33.26 2.12
N THR A 577 -22.24 -32.07 2.19
CA THR A 577 -23.67 -31.87 1.90
C THR A 577 -23.94 -30.60 1.09
N ILE A 578 -24.83 -30.67 0.11
CA ILE A 578 -25.52 -29.50 -0.46
C ILE A 578 -26.95 -29.53 0.04
N THR A 579 -27.38 -28.54 0.82
CA THR A 579 -28.71 -28.56 1.45
C THR A 579 -29.82 -28.12 0.49
N GLY A 580 -29.55 -27.15 -0.37
CA GLY A 580 -30.49 -26.66 -1.38
C GLY A 580 -30.47 -27.45 -2.69
N ASN A 581 -30.98 -26.81 -3.75
CA ASN A 581 -31.08 -27.40 -5.09
C ASN A 581 -29.80 -27.13 -5.91
N ILE A 582 -29.53 -28.01 -6.87
CA ILE A 582 -28.61 -27.71 -7.99
C ILE A 582 -29.47 -27.36 -9.21
N ASN A 583 -29.41 -26.13 -9.67
CA ASN A 583 -30.21 -25.63 -10.80
C ASN A 583 -29.31 -25.35 -12.00
N ILE A 584 -29.56 -26.00 -13.13
CA ILE A 584 -28.73 -25.90 -14.33
C ILE A 584 -29.64 -25.52 -15.50
N LYS A 585 -29.68 -24.24 -15.85
CA LYS A 585 -30.55 -23.74 -16.92
C LYS A 585 -29.80 -22.82 -17.88
N GLY A 586 -30.11 -22.96 -19.15
CA GLY A 586 -29.74 -21.98 -20.16
C GLY A 586 -30.56 -20.69 -19.99
N ASN A 587 -30.48 -19.83 -20.99
CA ASN A 587 -31.43 -18.72 -21.19
C ASN A 587 -31.87 -18.61 -22.67
N SER A 588 -31.56 -19.63 -23.48
CA SER A 588 -32.12 -19.84 -24.82
C SER A 588 -32.01 -21.30 -25.24
N ALA A 589 -32.56 -21.64 -26.40
CA ALA A 589 -32.40 -22.95 -27.02
C ALA A 589 -30.96 -23.23 -27.52
N ASP A 590 -30.09 -22.22 -27.64
CA ASP A 590 -28.71 -22.38 -28.12
C ASP A 590 -27.68 -22.23 -26.99
N ASN A 591 -28.04 -21.51 -25.93
CA ASN A 591 -27.14 -21.16 -24.83
C ASN A 591 -27.40 -22.09 -23.65
N ASN A 592 -26.52 -23.06 -23.41
CA ASN A 592 -26.64 -23.96 -22.27
C ASN A 592 -25.99 -23.43 -20.98
N ALA A 593 -26.37 -24.03 -19.86
CA ALA A 593 -25.53 -24.15 -18.68
C ALA A 593 -25.10 -25.62 -18.55
N LYS A 594 -23.89 -25.88 -18.06
CA LYS A 594 -23.33 -27.23 -18.01
C LYS A 594 -22.59 -27.54 -16.72
N ILE A 595 -22.83 -28.74 -16.19
CA ILE A 595 -21.91 -29.44 -15.30
C ILE A 595 -21.33 -30.63 -16.06
N GLY A 596 -20.05 -30.96 -15.90
CA GLY A 596 -19.50 -32.22 -16.42
C GLY A 596 -20.00 -33.39 -15.58
N SER A 597 -19.26 -33.77 -14.55
CA SER A 597 -19.65 -34.81 -13.59
C SER A 597 -20.24 -34.24 -12.30
N ILE A 598 -21.18 -34.98 -11.71
CA ILE A 598 -21.52 -34.89 -10.28
C ILE A 598 -21.18 -36.23 -9.64
N THR A 599 -20.28 -36.23 -8.66
CA THR A 599 -19.80 -37.41 -7.94
C THR A 599 -20.16 -37.27 -6.46
N LEU A 600 -20.96 -38.20 -5.94
CA LEU A 600 -21.34 -38.27 -4.53
C LEU A 600 -20.70 -39.50 -3.88
N GLY A 601 -19.68 -39.28 -3.03
CA GLY A 601 -19.02 -40.30 -2.23
C GLY A 601 -19.90 -40.84 -1.09
N ASP A 602 -19.40 -41.85 -0.37
CA ASP A 602 -20.14 -42.49 0.73
C ASP A 602 -20.57 -41.48 1.81
N ASN A 603 -21.81 -41.63 2.30
CA ASN A 603 -22.47 -40.76 3.29
C ASN A 603 -22.70 -39.29 2.88
N THR A 604 -22.50 -38.92 1.62
CA THR A 604 -22.74 -37.54 1.13
C THR A 604 -24.15 -37.34 0.59
N GLY A 605 -24.58 -36.09 0.39
CA GLY A 605 -25.88 -35.87 -0.23
C GLY A 605 -26.23 -34.47 -0.70
N ILE A 606 -27.28 -34.44 -1.52
CA ILE A 606 -27.99 -33.25 -1.97
C ILE A 606 -29.39 -33.31 -1.34
N GLY A 607 -29.70 -32.36 -0.46
CA GLY A 607 -30.99 -32.26 0.24
C GLY A 607 -32.12 -31.80 -0.68
N GLY A 608 -31.83 -30.90 -1.61
CA GLY A 608 -32.75 -30.47 -2.66
C GLY A 608 -32.81 -31.41 -3.87
N SER A 609 -33.38 -30.89 -4.96
CA SER A 609 -33.41 -31.54 -6.27
C SER A 609 -32.22 -31.12 -7.13
N ILE A 610 -31.83 -31.99 -8.07
CA ILE A 610 -31.05 -31.59 -9.25
C ILE A 610 -32.04 -31.25 -10.36
N VAL A 611 -32.08 -29.99 -10.80
CA VAL A 611 -33.01 -29.47 -11.80
C VAL A 611 -32.25 -29.07 -13.06
N VAL A 612 -32.56 -29.72 -14.18
CA VAL A 612 -31.84 -29.54 -15.45
C VAL A 612 -32.79 -29.06 -16.54
N GLY A 613 -32.45 -27.93 -17.17
CA GLY A 613 -33.29 -27.27 -18.17
C GLY A 613 -34.42 -26.43 -17.55
N ASP A 614 -35.14 -25.70 -18.41
CA ASP A 614 -36.26 -24.82 -18.01
C ASP A 614 -37.46 -25.01 -18.94
N SER A 615 -38.59 -25.44 -18.37
CA SER A 615 -39.87 -25.66 -19.05
C SER A 615 -40.54 -24.39 -19.59
N SER A 616 -40.10 -23.19 -19.16
CA SER A 616 -40.71 -21.91 -19.54
C SER A 616 -40.03 -21.22 -20.73
N ASN A 617 -38.72 -21.43 -20.94
CA ASN A 617 -37.91 -20.65 -21.88
C ASN A 617 -37.13 -21.47 -22.94
N ASN A 618 -37.42 -22.76 -23.11
CA ASN A 618 -36.64 -23.68 -23.96
C ASN A 618 -35.15 -23.77 -23.57
N ALA A 619 -34.79 -23.39 -22.34
CA ALA A 619 -33.42 -23.16 -21.95
C ALA A 619 -32.66 -24.46 -21.66
N LYS A 620 -31.53 -24.69 -22.35
CA LYS A 620 -30.76 -25.95 -22.26
C LYS A 620 -29.97 -26.07 -20.95
N GLY A 621 -30.10 -27.19 -20.26
CA GLY A 621 -29.20 -27.59 -19.17
C GLY A 621 -28.50 -28.89 -19.54
N THR A 622 -27.25 -29.09 -19.11
CA THR A 622 -26.51 -30.33 -19.35
C THR A 622 -25.78 -30.79 -18.11
N ILE A 623 -25.90 -32.08 -17.80
CA ILE A 623 -24.96 -32.85 -17.00
C ILE A 623 -24.40 -33.95 -17.93
N ASP A 624 -23.09 -34.26 -17.86
CA ASP A 624 -22.52 -35.37 -18.65
C ASP A 624 -22.58 -36.71 -17.89
N ALA A 625 -22.49 -36.69 -16.55
CA ALA A 625 -22.59 -37.88 -15.71
C ALA A 625 -23.00 -37.57 -14.27
N ILE A 626 -23.75 -38.49 -13.64
CA ILE A 626 -24.01 -38.50 -12.19
C ILE A 626 -23.57 -39.87 -11.65
N THR A 627 -22.68 -39.86 -10.65
CA THR A 627 -22.15 -41.08 -9.99
C THR A 627 -22.49 -41.05 -8.50
N LEU A 628 -23.08 -42.14 -8.02
CA LEU A 628 -23.51 -42.32 -6.63
C LEU A 628 -22.77 -43.51 -6.01
N TYR A 629 -22.01 -43.29 -4.94
CA TYR A 629 -21.36 -44.34 -4.17
C TYR A 629 -22.10 -44.65 -2.86
N GLY A 630 -22.03 -45.91 -2.43
CA GLY A 630 -22.57 -46.40 -1.16
C GLY A 630 -24.01 -45.99 -0.87
N ASN A 631 -24.18 -45.17 0.15
CA ASN A 631 -25.46 -44.63 0.64
C ASN A 631 -25.65 -43.13 0.33
N SER A 632 -24.92 -42.58 -0.65
CA SER A 632 -25.13 -41.21 -1.12
C SER A 632 -26.59 -40.96 -1.55
N THR A 633 -27.08 -39.75 -1.33
CA THR A 633 -28.51 -39.43 -1.46
C THR A 633 -28.77 -38.13 -2.23
N ILE A 634 -29.75 -38.14 -3.13
CA ILE A 634 -30.35 -36.95 -3.74
C ILE A 634 -31.82 -36.90 -3.31
N ALA A 635 -32.12 -36.21 -2.21
CA ALA A 635 -33.41 -36.35 -1.51
C ALA A 635 -34.58 -35.72 -2.29
N GLY A 636 -34.36 -34.59 -2.97
CA GLY A 636 -35.34 -33.99 -3.88
C GLY A 636 -35.40 -34.65 -5.26
N GLY A 637 -34.61 -35.69 -5.52
CA GLY A 637 -34.54 -36.39 -6.81
C GLY A 637 -33.94 -35.57 -7.95
N ILE A 638 -34.04 -36.12 -9.17
CA ILE A 638 -33.56 -35.51 -10.41
C ILE A 638 -34.77 -35.11 -11.27
N ILE A 639 -34.83 -33.84 -11.65
CA ILE A 639 -35.91 -33.24 -12.44
C ILE A 639 -35.33 -32.78 -13.78
N ASN A 640 -35.57 -33.56 -14.84
CA ASN A 640 -35.21 -33.18 -16.20
C ASN A 640 -36.39 -32.44 -16.86
N ASN A 641 -36.26 -31.13 -17.02
CA ASN A 641 -37.23 -30.27 -17.69
C ASN A 641 -37.02 -30.28 -19.22
N THR A 642 -37.88 -29.57 -19.94
CA THR A 642 -37.75 -29.33 -21.38
C THR A 642 -36.34 -28.84 -21.74
N ASN A 643 -35.72 -29.50 -22.73
CA ASN A 643 -34.36 -29.23 -23.22
C ASN A 643 -33.22 -29.44 -22.20
N GLY A 644 -33.48 -30.08 -21.05
CA GLY A 644 -32.44 -30.63 -20.20
C GLY A 644 -31.88 -31.96 -20.75
N ASN A 645 -30.58 -32.19 -20.53
CA ASN A 645 -29.87 -33.40 -20.88
C ASN A 645 -29.05 -33.89 -19.68
N ILE A 646 -29.13 -35.18 -19.37
CA ILE A 646 -28.49 -35.88 -18.25
C ILE A 646 -28.02 -37.24 -18.76
#